data_AF-A0A945SA79-F1
#
_entry.id   AF-A0A945SA79-F1
#
_cell.length_a   1.000
_cell.length_b   1.000
_cell.length_c   1.000
_cell.angle_alpha   90.00
_cell.angle_beta   90.00
_cell.angle_gamma   90.00
#
_symmetry.space_group_name_H-M   'P 1'
#
loop_
_entity.id
_entity.type
_entity.pdbx_description
1 polymer ?
#
loop_
_entity_poly.entity_id
_entity_poly.type
_entity_poly.pdbx_seq_one_letter_code
_entity_poly.pdbx_strand_id
1 'polypeptide(L)'
;MAQNADGTTRTIRHMWACGRPDPAKPGAGFPVLQSAKHTLIYQATRETGAYSHHSRLFRHDGALYAMWSNHRYGEDGPGQRVLWSRSTDGEDWTGWQELFPSPVPMVPSDEPGLVLTAGGWRVVGKRLFAVASVTAVVAFENSDRTSTVAKPDRNHPFRKREGRTRLAREVHPEGTLGPVFMLGRNLPEAADLLYPVLKHDTPQVTDLVRAILKQNIRRRFPQGVDSNRLCEFSVYQAKDGRHVLLGRDDCYSHRLYVSFSDDGLTWPPAIPTDIPDSPSLSRTLVLDNGTVLLIGNQMAPEFDNSAKRRHYGRDPLMISVSTDGYIFRRAYALRCGQQPWRVPRKDVKGRGGGGQYPDAVVHGDTLYVLYSMGKEDVWISRVALAGLDLRTRNTQTADAALLEKAAETHDVLWREFICPQTWQVCTYLDAKTRQIAFPSAEAIRALRPNTGGWGTAIENCSLDGGAYLGALVDRHAVTGLDEHAQEARKIYRGLRLIAKSARRKGIIIRGVLPGSGTHYPESSVDQYTMYVYGMWRYYRSVIPTDTEKTEIRGIFSDVLTRLEADRFVILSDAGERIKFGALDAWRPSRAERLLAIVLAGADITGDPHWRKVYEQLREPRLEHCRGRGGEAWVLVQNQLAFFILRRIETDPEIRKIYESGSIEAARECATFFDENRKSIASREANQLEGSLAIALSGDKELIEKHLQDMRRVMLKLDLTARGINSIRALECTVWSLRRQGFLAEPLP
;
A
#
# COMPACT_ATOMS: atom_id res chain seq x y z
N MET A 1 -7.78 8.75 -1.37
CA MET A 1 -9.03 8.75 -0.59
C MET A 1 -10.16 8.30 -1.49
N ALA A 2 -11.04 7.38 -1.07
CA ALA A 2 -12.21 7.00 -1.85
C ALA A 2 -13.41 7.85 -1.39
N GLN A 3 -14.17 8.41 -2.34
CA GLN A 3 -15.41 9.12 -2.05
C GLN A 3 -16.56 8.11 -1.92
N ASN A 4 -17.33 8.23 -0.85
CA ASN A 4 -18.63 7.57 -0.74
C ASN A 4 -19.64 8.18 -1.73
N ALA A 5 -20.72 7.45 -2.00
CA ALA A 5 -21.86 7.98 -2.76
C ALA A 5 -22.56 9.19 -2.07
N ASP A 6 -22.25 9.45 -0.79
CA ASP A 6 -22.73 10.58 0.00
C ASP A 6 -21.73 11.73 0.14
N GLY A 7 -20.56 11.66 -0.51
CA GLY A 7 -19.56 12.73 -0.52
C GLY A 7 -18.62 12.77 0.70
N THR A 8 -18.67 11.81 1.62
CA THR A 8 -17.71 11.73 2.73
C THR A 8 -16.40 11.05 2.34
N THR A 9 -15.29 11.54 2.90
CA THR A 9 -13.92 11.10 2.58
C THR A 9 -13.46 10.01 3.54
N ARG A 10 -13.10 8.83 3.02
CA ARG A 10 -12.75 7.67 3.85
C ARG A 10 -11.24 7.44 3.95
N THR A 11 -10.72 7.32 5.18
CA THR A 11 -9.35 6.85 5.43
C THR A 11 -9.22 5.38 5.05
N ILE A 12 -8.37 5.09 4.06
CA ILE A 12 -8.02 3.72 3.66
C ILE A 12 -6.64 3.38 4.25
N ARG A 13 -6.52 2.23 4.92
CA ARG A 13 -5.24 1.73 5.40
C ARG A 13 -4.52 0.97 4.30
N HIS A 14 -3.37 1.49 3.87
CA HIS A 14 -2.49 0.78 2.95
C HIS A 14 -1.88 -0.46 3.64
N MET A 15 -2.15 -1.64 3.09
CA MET A 15 -1.64 -2.95 3.50
C MET A 15 -1.31 -3.85 2.30
N TRP A 16 -1.58 -3.42 1.07
CA TRP A 16 -1.37 -4.19 -0.16
C TRP A 16 -0.38 -3.53 -1.11
N ALA A 17 0.77 -4.18 -1.32
CA ALA A 17 1.85 -3.73 -2.21
C ALA A 17 2.22 -4.82 -3.23
N CYS A 18 1.30 -5.70 -3.58
CA CYS A 18 1.53 -6.78 -4.54
C CYS A 18 1.23 -6.37 -6.00
N GLY A 19 0.64 -5.19 -6.22
CA GLY A 19 0.05 -4.78 -7.50
C GLY A 19 -1.44 -5.10 -7.59
N ARG A 20 -2.11 -4.53 -8.60
CA ARG A 20 -3.56 -4.66 -8.78
C ARG A 20 -3.90 -6.03 -9.43
N PRO A 21 -4.82 -6.83 -8.86
CA PRO A 21 -5.28 -8.05 -9.49
C PRO A 21 -5.95 -7.78 -10.84
N ASP A 22 -5.74 -8.68 -11.80
CA ASP A 22 -6.35 -8.65 -13.12
C ASP A 22 -6.98 -10.02 -13.42
N PRO A 23 -8.28 -10.21 -13.12
CA PRO A 23 -8.98 -11.47 -13.33
C PRO A 23 -9.00 -11.98 -14.78
N ALA A 24 -8.64 -11.14 -15.77
CA ALA A 24 -8.52 -11.57 -17.16
C ALA A 24 -7.20 -12.31 -17.45
N LYS A 25 -6.21 -12.22 -16.55
CA LYS A 25 -4.91 -12.89 -16.67
C LYS A 25 -4.86 -14.18 -15.86
N PRO A 26 -4.04 -15.17 -16.28
CA PRO A 26 -3.74 -16.34 -15.45
C PRO A 26 -3.28 -15.93 -14.05
N GLY A 27 -3.77 -16.63 -13.02
CA GLY A 27 -3.44 -16.32 -11.63
C GLY A 27 -3.85 -14.91 -11.18
N ALA A 28 -4.80 -14.28 -11.86
CA ALA A 28 -5.17 -12.88 -11.68
C ALA A 28 -3.99 -11.90 -11.85
N GLY A 29 -2.98 -12.26 -12.66
CA GLY A 29 -1.76 -11.47 -12.86
C GLY A 29 -0.64 -11.73 -11.87
N PHE A 30 -0.84 -12.65 -10.90
CA PHE A 30 0.19 -13.05 -9.94
C PHE A 30 0.88 -14.36 -10.35
N PRO A 31 2.13 -14.60 -9.90
CA PRO A 31 2.84 -15.84 -10.17
C PRO A 31 2.06 -17.06 -9.67
N VAL A 32 1.89 -18.06 -10.53
CA VAL A 32 1.26 -19.35 -10.19
C VAL A 32 2.31 -20.27 -9.55
N LEU A 33 1.98 -20.88 -8.41
CA LEU A 33 2.84 -21.83 -7.73
C LEU A 33 2.83 -23.20 -8.43
N GLN A 34 3.62 -23.33 -9.49
CA GLN A 34 3.72 -24.57 -10.28
C GLN A 34 4.21 -25.77 -9.46
N SER A 35 4.95 -25.52 -8.37
CA SER A 35 5.43 -26.56 -7.46
C SER A 35 4.37 -27.03 -6.45
N ALA A 36 3.19 -26.39 -6.41
CA ALA A 36 2.12 -26.80 -5.53
C ALA A 36 1.54 -28.15 -5.99
N LYS A 37 1.42 -29.09 -5.07
CA LYS A 37 0.75 -30.38 -5.32
C LYS A 37 -0.67 -30.31 -4.79
N HIS A 38 -1.63 -30.80 -5.58
CA HIS A 38 -3.05 -30.72 -5.28
C HIS A 38 -3.65 -32.12 -5.17
N THR A 39 -4.24 -32.43 -4.02
CA THR A 39 -4.80 -33.74 -3.72
C THR A 39 -6.31 -33.60 -3.47
N LEU A 40 -7.10 -34.44 -4.14
CA LEU A 40 -8.54 -34.55 -3.92
C LEU A 40 -8.79 -35.42 -2.69
N ILE A 41 -9.45 -34.87 -1.68
CA ILE A 41 -9.77 -35.59 -0.42
C ILE A 41 -11.19 -36.14 -0.47
N TYR A 42 -12.10 -35.39 -1.09
CA TYR A 42 -13.50 -35.79 -1.21
C TYR A 42 -14.03 -35.47 -2.59
N GLN A 43 -14.41 -36.54 -3.30
CA GLN A 43 -15.10 -36.48 -4.58
C GLN A 43 -16.61 -36.58 -4.35
N ALA A 44 -17.32 -35.50 -4.64
CA ALA A 44 -18.76 -35.46 -4.42
C ALA A 44 -19.53 -36.30 -5.44
N THR A 45 -20.60 -36.93 -4.97
CA THR A 45 -21.69 -37.52 -5.78
C THR A 45 -23.02 -37.03 -5.23
N ARG A 46 -24.13 -37.29 -5.94
CA ARG A 46 -25.47 -36.95 -5.43
C ARG A 46 -25.82 -37.74 -4.17
N GLU A 47 -25.30 -38.95 -4.04
CA GLU A 47 -25.57 -39.87 -2.93
C GLU A 47 -24.72 -39.52 -1.71
N THR A 48 -23.45 -39.21 -1.93
CA THR A 48 -22.50 -38.90 -0.86
C THR A 48 -22.58 -37.45 -0.37
N GLY A 49 -23.21 -36.55 -1.13
CA GLY A 49 -23.45 -35.16 -0.77
C GLY A 49 -22.72 -34.18 -1.69
N ALA A 50 -23.45 -33.51 -2.57
CA ALA A 50 -22.86 -32.67 -3.62
C ALA A 50 -22.60 -31.21 -3.20
N TYR A 51 -22.93 -30.84 -1.96
CA TYR A 51 -22.48 -29.61 -1.32
C TYR A 51 -21.44 -29.94 -0.25
N SER A 52 -20.22 -29.42 -0.39
CA SER A 52 -19.14 -29.56 0.60
C SER A 52 -18.42 -28.24 0.81
N HIS A 53 -18.32 -27.77 2.06
CA HIS A 53 -17.79 -26.44 2.36
C HIS A 53 -17.27 -26.32 3.80
N HIS A 54 -16.92 -25.10 4.23
CA HIS A 54 -16.52 -24.79 5.62
C HIS A 54 -15.34 -25.65 6.11
N SER A 55 -14.35 -25.86 5.23
CA SER A 55 -13.18 -26.69 5.50
C SER A 55 -12.43 -26.23 6.76
N ARG A 56 -12.01 -27.20 7.59
CA ARG A 56 -11.16 -26.97 8.77
C ARG A 56 -10.03 -27.97 8.79
N LEU A 57 -8.80 -27.47 8.98
CA LEU A 57 -7.58 -28.27 8.98
C LEU A 57 -6.86 -28.12 10.31
N PHE A 58 -6.35 -29.22 10.84
CA PHE A 58 -5.54 -29.20 12.05
C PHE A 58 -4.47 -30.29 11.99
N ARG A 59 -3.37 -30.09 12.73
CA ARG A 59 -2.32 -31.10 12.88
C ARG A 59 -2.23 -31.49 14.35
N HIS A 60 -2.26 -32.79 14.61
CA HIS A 60 -2.12 -33.34 15.95
C HIS A 60 -1.37 -34.67 15.87
N ASP A 61 -0.40 -34.88 16.75
CA ASP A 61 0.32 -36.15 16.90
C ASP A 61 0.81 -36.76 15.55
N GLY A 62 1.50 -35.95 14.74
CA GLY A 62 2.07 -36.39 13.47
C GLY A 62 1.09 -36.52 12.28
N ALA A 63 -0.22 -36.36 12.49
CA ALA A 63 -1.23 -36.47 11.44
C ALA A 63 -1.98 -35.15 11.18
N LEU A 64 -2.40 -34.96 9.93
CA LEU A 64 -3.34 -33.95 9.48
C LEU A 64 -4.76 -34.48 9.63
N TYR A 65 -5.66 -33.62 10.14
CA TYR A 65 -7.07 -33.90 10.32
C TYR A 65 -7.87 -32.85 9.57
N ALA A 66 -8.65 -33.28 8.58
CA ALA A 66 -9.52 -32.43 7.79
C ALA A 66 -10.97 -32.72 8.14
N MET A 67 -11.78 -31.68 8.35
CA MET A 67 -13.24 -31.80 8.42
C MET A 67 -13.91 -30.76 7.51
N TRP A 68 -15.12 -31.07 7.06
CA TRP A 68 -15.92 -30.16 6.24
C TRP A 68 -17.41 -30.40 6.43
N SER A 69 -18.21 -29.35 6.22
CA SER A 69 -19.67 -29.47 6.12
C SER A 69 -20.05 -30.20 4.84
N ASN A 70 -21.08 -31.04 4.90
CA ASN A 70 -21.58 -31.78 3.75
C ASN A 70 -23.11 -31.88 3.76
N HIS A 71 -23.73 -31.68 2.58
CA HIS A 71 -25.17 -31.84 2.43
C HIS A 71 -25.54 -32.38 1.03
N ARG A 72 -26.64 -33.12 0.95
CA ARG A 72 -27.13 -33.72 -0.29
C ARG A 72 -27.74 -32.71 -1.26
N TYR A 73 -28.58 -31.81 -0.74
CA TYR A 73 -29.44 -30.97 -1.58
C TYR A 73 -28.96 -29.53 -1.77
N GLY A 74 -28.01 -29.07 -0.95
CA GLY A 74 -27.46 -27.71 -1.09
C GLY A 74 -27.01 -27.09 0.20
N GLU A 75 -26.46 -25.88 0.07
CA GLU A 75 -25.90 -25.07 1.15
C GLU A 75 -26.90 -24.84 2.29
N ASP A 76 -26.45 -25.15 3.51
CA ASP A 76 -27.18 -24.96 4.77
C ASP A 76 -28.57 -25.59 4.78
N GLY A 77 -28.72 -26.74 4.13
CA GLY A 77 -29.96 -27.52 4.18
C GLY A 77 -30.13 -28.26 5.51
N PRO A 78 -31.36 -28.49 5.96
CA PRO A 78 -31.60 -29.28 7.16
C PRO A 78 -31.06 -30.70 7.04
N GLY A 79 -30.47 -31.19 8.12
CA GLY A 79 -29.74 -32.46 8.15
C GLY A 79 -28.30 -32.36 7.66
N GLN A 80 -27.78 -31.16 7.32
CA GLN A 80 -26.36 -30.97 6.99
C GLN A 80 -25.48 -31.58 8.09
N ARG A 81 -24.52 -32.40 7.65
CA ARG A 81 -23.61 -33.19 8.48
C ARG A 81 -22.18 -32.67 8.39
N VAL A 82 -21.26 -33.26 9.15
CA VAL A 82 -19.83 -32.98 9.06
C VAL A 82 -19.08 -34.27 8.75
N LEU A 83 -18.29 -34.24 7.68
CA LEU A 83 -17.41 -35.33 7.28
C LEU A 83 -15.98 -35.02 7.69
N TRP A 84 -15.14 -36.06 7.76
CA TRP A 84 -13.72 -35.91 8.02
C TRP A 84 -12.86 -36.98 7.34
N SER A 85 -11.57 -36.70 7.25
CA SER A 85 -10.52 -37.64 6.83
C SER A 85 -9.19 -37.25 7.49
N ARG A 86 -8.22 -38.17 7.53
CA ARG A 86 -6.87 -37.92 8.05
C ARG A 86 -5.79 -38.40 7.11
N SER A 87 -4.60 -37.83 7.26
CA SER A 87 -3.41 -38.21 6.50
C SER A 87 -2.14 -37.91 7.31
N THR A 88 -1.08 -38.69 7.13
CA THR A 88 0.23 -38.43 7.75
C THR A 88 1.13 -37.54 6.89
N ASP A 89 0.91 -37.50 5.57
CA ASP A 89 1.77 -36.82 4.57
C ASP A 89 1.04 -35.77 3.71
N GLY A 90 -0.29 -35.70 3.82
CA GLY A 90 -1.16 -34.83 3.04
C GLY A 90 -1.42 -35.31 1.61
N GLU A 91 -0.93 -36.49 1.22
CA GLU A 91 -1.16 -37.14 -0.07
C GLU A 91 -2.12 -38.31 0.08
N ASP A 92 -1.81 -39.23 0.99
CA ASP A 92 -2.58 -40.43 1.21
C ASP A 92 -3.56 -40.17 2.35
N TRP A 93 -4.81 -39.96 1.97
CA TRP A 93 -5.91 -39.69 2.90
C TRP A 93 -6.73 -40.95 3.13
N THR A 94 -7.16 -41.16 4.37
CA THR A 94 -8.14 -42.20 4.66
C THR A 94 -9.44 -41.94 3.89
N GLY A 95 -10.24 -42.99 3.67
CA GLY A 95 -11.64 -42.80 3.26
C GLY A 95 -12.35 -41.83 4.23
N TRP A 96 -13.23 -40.99 3.70
CA TRP A 96 -14.00 -40.06 4.52
C TRP A 96 -14.99 -40.83 5.41
N GLN A 97 -15.30 -40.26 6.57
CA GLN A 97 -16.29 -40.80 7.51
C GLN A 97 -17.19 -39.67 8.03
N GLU A 98 -18.38 -40.03 8.52
CA GLU A 98 -19.23 -39.08 9.24
C GLU A 98 -18.62 -38.76 10.61
N LEU A 99 -18.08 -37.54 10.76
CA LEU A 99 -17.59 -37.07 12.05
C LEU A 99 -18.77 -36.76 12.97
N PHE A 100 -19.72 -36.01 12.42
CA PHE A 100 -21.04 -35.79 13.02
C PHE A 100 -22.09 -36.13 11.97
N PRO A 101 -22.86 -37.22 12.16
CA PRO A 101 -23.96 -37.59 11.28
C PRO A 101 -25.02 -36.50 11.21
N SER A 102 -25.94 -36.64 10.25
CA SER A 102 -27.09 -35.75 10.12
C SER A 102 -27.89 -35.74 11.44
N PRO A 103 -28.10 -34.57 12.08
CA PRO A 103 -28.83 -34.50 13.34
C PRO A 103 -30.31 -34.80 13.16
N VAL A 104 -30.85 -34.50 11.98
CA VAL A 104 -32.22 -34.75 11.53
C VAL A 104 -32.18 -35.29 10.10
N PRO A 105 -33.26 -35.88 9.56
CA PRO A 105 -33.30 -36.33 8.17
C PRO A 105 -32.89 -35.22 7.20
N MET A 106 -32.04 -35.55 6.23
CA MET A 106 -31.67 -34.59 5.18
C MET A 106 -32.89 -34.33 4.29
N VAL A 107 -33.28 -33.06 4.19
CA VAL A 107 -34.38 -32.61 3.33
C VAL A 107 -33.90 -31.46 2.43
N PRO A 108 -34.63 -31.14 1.35
CA PRO A 108 -34.33 -30.00 0.51
C PRO A 108 -34.07 -28.71 1.29
N SER A 109 -33.16 -27.88 0.75
CA SER A 109 -32.58 -26.73 1.48
C SER A 109 -33.53 -25.53 1.69
N ASP A 110 -34.78 -25.67 1.25
CA ASP A 110 -35.89 -24.74 1.38
C ASP A 110 -36.86 -25.10 2.52
N GLU A 111 -36.56 -26.15 3.28
CA GLU A 111 -37.26 -26.51 4.52
C GLU A 111 -36.53 -25.96 5.77
N PRO A 112 -37.26 -25.69 6.88
CA PRO A 112 -36.65 -25.44 8.20
C PRO A 112 -35.99 -26.69 8.80
N GLY A 113 -35.03 -26.50 9.71
CA GLY A 113 -34.47 -27.57 10.52
C GLY A 113 -33.01 -27.34 10.96
N LEU A 114 -32.39 -28.39 11.49
CA LEU A 114 -31.05 -28.31 12.09
C LEU A 114 -29.94 -28.49 11.06
N VAL A 115 -28.91 -27.65 11.16
CA VAL A 115 -27.74 -27.61 10.28
C VAL A 115 -26.48 -27.73 11.13
N LEU A 116 -25.60 -28.68 10.80
CA LEU A 116 -24.25 -28.75 11.36
C LEU A 116 -23.26 -28.01 10.46
N THR A 117 -22.41 -27.20 11.06
CA THR A 117 -21.28 -26.54 10.39
C THR A 117 -19.96 -26.94 11.04
N ALA A 118 -18.94 -27.27 10.25
CA ALA A 118 -17.62 -27.63 10.76
C ALA A 118 -17.01 -26.49 11.60
N GLY A 119 -16.84 -26.75 12.90
CA GLY A 119 -16.41 -25.77 13.91
C GLY A 119 -14.91 -25.82 14.25
N GLY A 120 -14.20 -26.83 13.76
CA GLY A 120 -12.76 -27.02 13.93
C GLY A 120 -12.41 -27.94 15.10
N TRP A 121 -11.15 -27.87 15.52
CA TRP A 121 -10.52 -28.86 16.39
C TRP A 121 -10.12 -28.27 17.73
N ARG A 122 -10.05 -29.09 18.79
CA ARG A 122 -9.65 -28.71 20.15
C ARG A 122 -8.77 -29.80 20.73
N VAL A 123 -7.79 -29.42 21.54
CA VAL A 123 -6.88 -30.39 22.19
C VAL A 123 -7.03 -30.26 23.70
N VAL A 124 -7.36 -31.35 24.39
CA VAL A 124 -7.42 -31.40 25.86
C VAL A 124 -6.42 -32.43 26.35
N GLY A 125 -5.33 -31.96 26.96
CA GLY A 125 -4.18 -32.83 27.24
C GLY A 125 -3.58 -33.34 25.92
N LYS A 126 -3.51 -34.66 25.74
CA LYS A 126 -3.06 -35.31 24.49
C LYS A 126 -4.21 -35.71 23.54
N ARG A 127 -5.46 -35.47 23.95
CA ARG A 127 -6.67 -35.95 23.26
C ARG A 127 -7.18 -34.90 22.28
N LEU A 128 -7.55 -35.34 21.08
CA LEU A 128 -8.09 -34.49 20.02
C LEU A 128 -9.63 -34.55 20.02
N PHE A 129 -10.26 -33.39 19.95
CA PHE A 129 -11.71 -33.26 19.89
C PHE A 129 -12.12 -32.48 18.63
N ALA A 130 -13.10 -33.00 17.92
CA ALA A 130 -13.78 -32.29 16.85
C ALA A 130 -14.94 -31.45 17.43
N VAL A 131 -15.25 -30.32 16.81
CA VAL A 131 -16.37 -29.45 17.18
C VAL A 131 -17.22 -29.12 15.96
N ALA A 132 -18.54 -29.18 16.09
CA ALA A 132 -19.51 -28.71 15.11
C ALA A 132 -20.46 -27.68 15.70
N SER A 133 -20.76 -26.62 14.96
CA SER A 133 -21.78 -25.63 15.32
C SER A 133 -23.16 -26.13 14.90
N VAL A 134 -24.14 -26.00 15.80
CA VAL A 134 -25.55 -26.34 15.54
C VAL A 134 -26.33 -25.04 15.36
N THR A 135 -26.93 -24.89 14.18
CA THR A 135 -27.81 -23.76 13.85
C THR A 135 -29.15 -24.30 13.38
N ALA A 136 -30.24 -23.63 13.74
CA ALA A 136 -31.56 -23.92 13.19
C ALA A 136 -31.91 -22.90 12.11
N VAL A 137 -32.28 -23.37 10.92
CA VAL A 137 -33.04 -22.56 9.96
C VAL A 137 -34.48 -22.63 10.42
N VAL A 138 -35.04 -21.49 10.84
CA VAL A 138 -36.40 -21.45 11.44
C VAL A 138 -37.44 -20.85 10.51
N ALA A 139 -37.00 -20.02 9.56
CA ALA A 139 -37.85 -19.38 8.56
C ALA A 139 -36.98 -18.78 7.43
N PHE A 140 -37.63 -18.17 6.46
CA PHE A 140 -37.01 -17.35 5.42
C PHE A 140 -37.46 -15.90 5.57
N GLU A 141 -36.54 -14.95 5.41
CA GLU A 141 -36.74 -13.51 5.66
C GLU A 141 -36.49 -12.68 4.40
N ASN A 142 -37.15 -11.53 4.33
CA ASN A 142 -36.91 -10.51 3.32
C ASN A 142 -35.59 -9.76 3.57
N SER A 143 -35.12 -8.98 2.59
CA SER A 143 -33.80 -8.33 2.63
C SER A 143 -33.57 -7.39 3.81
N ASP A 144 -34.64 -6.75 4.30
CA ASP A 144 -34.66 -5.83 5.45
C ASP A 144 -35.02 -6.51 6.77
N ARG A 145 -35.31 -7.83 6.76
CA ARG A 145 -35.62 -8.67 7.94
C ARG A 145 -36.86 -8.24 8.73
N THR A 146 -37.81 -7.59 8.07
CA THR A 146 -39.06 -7.12 8.68
C THR A 146 -40.17 -8.16 8.64
N SER A 147 -40.05 -9.18 7.78
CA SER A 147 -41.05 -10.25 7.64
C SER A 147 -40.42 -11.61 7.37
N THR A 148 -41.17 -12.68 7.68
CA THR A 148 -40.71 -14.06 7.52
C THR A 148 -41.79 -14.99 7.00
N VAL A 149 -41.40 -16.00 6.23
CA VAL A 149 -42.24 -17.09 5.71
C VAL A 149 -41.59 -18.45 5.97
N ALA A 150 -42.39 -19.52 5.98
CA ALA A 150 -41.89 -20.87 6.26
C ALA A 150 -41.04 -21.46 5.12
N LYS A 151 -41.35 -21.11 3.86
CA LYS A 151 -40.64 -21.55 2.64
C LYS A 151 -40.20 -20.34 1.82
N PRO A 152 -39.04 -20.39 1.16
CA PRO A 152 -38.51 -19.24 0.43
C PRO A 152 -39.42 -18.89 -0.75
N ASP A 153 -39.64 -17.60 -0.92
CA ASP A 153 -40.28 -17.03 -2.10
C ASP A 153 -39.41 -15.90 -2.68
N ARG A 154 -39.90 -15.20 -3.69
CA ARG A 154 -39.18 -14.11 -4.35
C ARG A 154 -38.87 -12.94 -3.40
N ASN A 155 -39.72 -12.71 -2.40
CA ASN A 155 -39.62 -11.60 -1.44
C ASN A 155 -38.81 -11.99 -0.19
N HIS A 156 -38.73 -13.28 0.13
CA HIS A 156 -38.04 -13.84 1.29
C HIS A 156 -36.94 -14.84 0.89
N PRO A 157 -35.87 -14.41 0.20
CA PRO A 157 -34.85 -15.33 -0.28
C PRO A 157 -33.81 -15.72 0.78
N PHE A 158 -33.76 -15.06 1.95
CA PHE A 158 -32.71 -15.23 2.95
C PHE A 158 -33.16 -16.18 4.08
N ARG A 159 -32.25 -16.94 4.67
CA ARG A 159 -32.57 -17.83 5.79
C ARG A 159 -32.48 -17.08 7.12
N LYS A 160 -33.54 -17.12 7.92
CA LYS A 160 -33.50 -16.74 9.33
C LYS A 160 -32.90 -17.88 10.15
N ARG A 161 -31.75 -17.60 10.77
CA ARG A 161 -30.95 -18.59 11.51
C ARG A 161 -30.95 -18.29 13.00
N GLU A 162 -31.10 -19.34 13.81
CA GLU A 162 -30.96 -19.28 15.26
C GLU A 162 -29.81 -20.18 15.72
N GLY A 163 -28.83 -19.60 16.40
CA GLY A 163 -27.75 -20.36 17.03
C GLY A 163 -28.31 -21.22 18.16
N ARG A 164 -27.99 -22.52 18.14
CA ARG A 164 -28.43 -23.47 19.16
C ARG A 164 -27.29 -23.76 20.13
N THR A 165 -26.45 -24.74 19.81
CA THR A 165 -25.32 -25.17 20.65
C THR A 165 -24.11 -25.53 19.77
N ARG A 166 -23.09 -26.11 20.38
CA ARG A 166 -22.01 -26.81 19.67
C ARG A 166 -21.94 -28.25 20.15
N LEU A 167 -21.66 -29.15 19.22
CA LEU A 167 -21.37 -30.55 19.51
C LEU A 167 -19.86 -30.75 19.53
N ALA A 168 -19.41 -31.68 20.35
CA ALA A 168 -18.04 -32.15 20.37
C ALA A 168 -17.99 -33.68 20.47
N ARG A 169 -16.90 -34.27 20.00
CA ARG A 169 -16.56 -35.67 20.25
C ARG A 169 -15.05 -35.87 20.13
N GLU A 170 -14.53 -36.89 20.79
CA GLU A 170 -13.13 -37.28 20.66
C GLU A 170 -12.87 -37.98 19.32
N VAL A 171 -11.69 -37.74 18.76
CA VAL A 171 -11.16 -38.44 17.59
C VAL A 171 -9.86 -39.12 18.01
N HIS A 172 -9.85 -40.45 18.02
CA HIS A 172 -8.67 -41.22 18.41
C HIS A 172 -7.69 -41.38 17.24
N PRO A 173 -6.37 -41.54 17.50
CA PRO A 173 -5.36 -41.66 16.46
C PRO A 173 -5.60 -42.79 15.46
N GLU A 174 -6.21 -43.90 15.87
CA GLU A 174 -6.57 -45.03 15.00
C GLU A 174 -7.75 -44.72 14.06
N GLY A 175 -8.51 -43.66 14.34
CA GLY A 175 -9.68 -43.23 13.57
C GLY A 175 -11.04 -43.60 14.17
N THR A 176 -11.06 -44.22 15.35
CA THR A 176 -12.30 -44.44 16.12
C THR A 176 -12.80 -43.12 16.71
N LEU A 177 -14.12 -43.03 16.91
CA LEU A 177 -14.78 -41.80 17.36
C LEU A 177 -15.49 -42.01 18.69
N GLY A 178 -15.19 -41.17 19.68
CA GLY A 178 -15.89 -41.17 20.98
C GLY A 178 -17.34 -40.70 20.88
N PRO A 179 -18.14 -40.75 21.96
CA PRO A 179 -19.54 -40.31 21.93
C PRO A 179 -19.68 -38.82 21.61
N VAL A 180 -20.82 -38.44 21.02
CA VAL A 180 -21.15 -37.02 20.75
C VAL A 180 -21.75 -36.40 22.00
N PHE A 181 -21.31 -35.19 22.34
CA PHE A 181 -21.80 -34.44 23.49
C PHE A 181 -21.95 -32.95 23.22
N MET A 182 -22.85 -32.29 23.96
CA MET A 182 -23.14 -30.87 23.85
C MET A 182 -22.13 -30.02 24.65
N LEU A 183 -21.79 -28.84 24.13
CA LEU A 183 -20.99 -27.83 24.83
C LEU A 183 -21.84 -26.75 25.51
N GLY A 184 -23.17 -26.81 25.45
CA GLY A 184 -24.07 -25.81 26.03
C GLY A 184 -25.53 -26.23 25.99
N ARG A 185 -26.39 -25.52 26.75
CA ARG A 185 -27.76 -25.91 27.10
C ARG A 185 -28.82 -25.74 25.99
N ASN A 186 -28.51 -24.96 24.95
CA ASN A 186 -29.50 -24.46 23.99
C ASN A 186 -29.67 -25.38 22.77
N LEU A 187 -29.83 -26.68 22.99
CA LEU A 187 -30.42 -27.55 21.98
C LEU A 187 -31.92 -27.64 22.29
N PRO A 188 -32.83 -27.65 21.30
CA PRO A 188 -34.23 -27.99 21.58
C PRO A 188 -34.29 -29.26 22.44
N GLU A 189 -35.29 -29.39 23.33
CA GLU A 189 -35.50 -30.63 24.07
C GLU A 189 -35.39 -31.82 23.10
N ALA A 190 -34.81 -32.93 23.56
CA ALA A 190 -34.25 -34.04 22.78
C ALA A 190 -35.24 -34.82 21.89
N ALA A 191 -36.22 -34.18 21.28
CA ALA A 191 -37.11 -34.73 20.28
C ALA A 191 -36.33 -34.90 18.95
N ASP A 192 -36.13 -36.17 18.63
CA ASP A 192 -35.86 -36.71 17.30
C ASP A 192 -34.49 -36.42 16.66
N LEU A 193 -33.43 -36.30 17.46
CA LEU A 193 -32.09 -36.49 16.90
C LEU A 193 -31.92 -37.93 16.39
N LEU A 194 -31.35 -38.09 15.20
CA LEU A 194 -31.11 -39.40 14.59
C LEU A 194 -30.03 -40.25 15.30
N TYR A 195 -29.35 -39.69 16.30
CA TYR A 195 -28.31 -40.37 17.06
C TYR A 195 -28.22 -39.82 18.49
N PRO A 196 -27.74 -40.63 19.46
CA PRO A 196 -27.63 -40.21 20.85
C PRO A 196 -26.59 -39.09 21.03
N VAL A 197 -26.95 -38.08 21.84
CA VAL A 197 -26.06 -36.96 22.21
C VAL A 197 -26.09 -36.79 23.73
N LEU A 198 -24.91 -36.83 24.36
CA LEU A 198 -24.78 -36.61 25.80
C LEU A 198 -24.96 -35.12 26.13
N LYS A 199 -25.67 -34.84 27.23
CA LYS A 199 -25.86 -33.47 27.73
C LYS A 199 -24.55 -32.92 28.29
N HIS A 200 -24.41 -31.60 28.29
CA HIS A 200 -23.18 -30.91 28.72
C HIS A 200 -22.83 -31.12 30.20
N ASP A 201 -23.79 -31.56 31.01
CA ASP A 201 -23.69 -31.84 32.46
C ASP A 201 -23.67 -33.34 32.80
N THR A 202 -23.61 -34.21 31.78
CA THR A 202 -23.44 -35.64 31.96
C THR A 202 -22.04 -35.92 32.57
N PRO A 203 -21.92 -36.62 33.72
CA PRO A 203 -20.67 -36.75 34.47
C PRO A 203 -19.45 -37.18 33.64
N GLN A 204 -19.66 -38.03 32.63
CA GLN A 204 -18.63 -38.53 31.70
C GLN A 204 -17.95 -37.42 30.86
N VAL A 205 -18.63 -36.30 30.64
CA VAL A 205 -18.17 -35.23 29.74
C VAL A 205 -18.08 -33.85 30.39
N THR A 206 -18.63 -33.65 31.60
CA THR A 206 -18.68 -32.33 32.26
C THR A 206 -17.31 -31.64 32.35
N ASP A 207 -16.25 -32.37 32.67
CA ASP A 207 -14.89 -31.81 32.75
C ASP A 207 -14.28 -31.51 31.37
N LEU A 208 -14.60 -32.35 30.38
CA LEU A 208 -14.21 -32.13 28.98
C LEU A 208 -14.90 -30.90 28.40
N VAL A 209 -16.19 -30.73 28.66
CA VAL A 209 -16.97 -29.54 28.29
C VAL A 209 -16.32 -28.31 28.89
N ARG A 210 -16.02 -28.31 30.20
CA ARG A 210 -15.33 -27.20 30.86
C ARG A 210 -13.96 -26.91 30.22
N ALA A 211 -13.16 -27.93 29.94
CA ALA A 211 -11.84 -27.78 29.32
C ALA A 211 -11.92 -27.22 27.89
N ILE A 212 -12.83 -27.73 27.06
CA ILE A 212 -13.06 -27.26 25.69
C ILE A 212 -13.59 -25.82 25.69
N LEU A 213 -14.51 -25.49 26.60
CA LEU A 213 -15.09 -24.16 26.68
C LEU A 213 -14.06 -23.11 27.10
N LYS A 214 -13.14 -23.44 28.02
CA LYS A 214 -12.03 -22.57 28.44
C LYS A 214 -11.11 -22.15 27.30
N GLN A 215 -10.99 -22.96 26.25
CA GLN A 215 -10.19 -22.63 25.06
C GLN A 215 -10.86 -21.62 24.13
N ASN A 216 -12.15 -21.28 24.34
CA ASN A 216 -12.80 -20.24 23.55
C ASN A 216 -12.49 -18.87 24.15
N ILE A 217 -11.54 -18.18 23.53
CA ILE A 217 -11.30 -16.76 23.80
C ILE A 217 -12.52 -15.98 23.30
N ARG A 218 -13.31 -15.41 24.21
CA ARG A 218 -14.39 -14.48 23.84
C ARG A 218 -13.77 -13.21 23.31
N ARG A 219 -13.93 -12.95 22.01
CA ARG A 219 -13.49 -11.71 21.36
C ARG A 219 -14.72 -10.89 20.98
N ARG A 220 -14.70 -9.60 21.27
CA ARG A 220 -15.71 -8.67 20.78
C ARG A 220 -15.17 -8.06 19.49
N PHE A 221 -15.67 -8.54 18.36
CA PHE A 221 -15.21 -8.05 17.06
C PHE A 221 -15.84 -6.70 16.71
N PRO A 222 -15.08 -5.81 16.05
CA PRO A 222 -15.53 -4.45 15.75
C PRO A 222 -16.45 -4.43 14.52
N GLN A 223 -17.26 -3.36 14.40
CA GLN A 223 -17.87 -2.97 13.13
C GLN A 223 -16.88 -2.14 12.30
N GLY A 224 -17.19 -1.95 11.02
CA GLY A 224 -16.48 -0.97 10.20
C GLY A 224 -16.71 0.46 10.69
N VAL A 225 -15.73 1.34 10.50
CA VAL A 225 -15.86 2.79 10.77
C VAL A 225 -17.01 3.47 9.99
N ASP A 226 -17.45 2.83 8.92
CA ASP A 226 -18.56 3.19 8.03
C ASP A 226 -19.87 2.45 8.38
N SER A 227 -19.93 1.80 9.54
CA SER A 227 -21.05 0.93 9.95
C SER A 227 -21.27 -0.30 9.07
N ASN A 228 -20.32 -0.64 8.18
CA ASN A 228 -20.40 -1.90 7.43
C ASN A 228 -20.33 -3.09 8.38
N ARG A 229 -21.14 -4.11 8.06
CA ARG A 229 -21.12 -5.39 8.78
C ARG A 229 -19.90 -6.19 8.35
N LEU A 230 -19.03 -6.47 9.32
CA LEU A 230 -17.87 -7.32 9.12
C LEU A 230 -18.12 -8.72 9.67
N CYS A 231 -17.49 -9.71 9.05
CA CYS A 231 -17.58 -11.11 9.44
C CYS A 231 -16.30 -11.87 9.09
N GLU A 232 -16.26 -13.17 9.42
CA GLU A 232 -15.18 -14.08 9.02
C GLU A 232 -13.77 -13.57 9.35
N PHE A 233 -13.62 -13.09 10.60
CA PHE A 233 -12.39 -12.46 11.07
C PHE A 233 -11.21 -13.45 11.14
N SER A 234 -10.03 -12.94 10.77
CA SER A 234 -8.76 -13.59 11.02
C SER A 234 -7.90 -12.68 11.90
N VAL A 235 -7.24 -13.26 12.90
CA VAL A 235 -6.40 -12.50 13.84
C VAL A 235 -5.03 -13.13 13.90
N TYR A 236 -4.00 -12.31 13.91
CA TYR A 236 -2.61 -12.70 14.05
C TYR A 236 -1.84 -11.66 14.86
N GLN A 237 -0.62 -12.02 15.26
CA GLN A 237 0.32 -11.09 15.88
C GLN A 237 1.34 -10.67 14.82
N ALA A 238 1.52 -9.36 14.66
CA ALA A 238 2.55 -8.79 13.80
C ALA A 238 3.94 -9.01 14.42
N LYS A 239 5.00 -8.74 13.64
CA LYS A 239 6.39 -9.05 14.05
C LYS A 239 6.84 -8.27 15.29
N ASP A 240 6.25 -7.10 15.53
CA ASP A 240 6.50 -6.25 16.70
C ASP A 240 5.68 -6.64 17.94
N GLY A 241 4.85 -7.68 17.85
CA GLY A 241 4.00 -8.15 18.93
C GLY A 241 2.59 -7.55 18.96
N ARG A 242 2.24 -6.62 18.07
CA ARG A 242 0.89 -6.03 18.04
C ARG A 242 -0.13 -7.01 17.44
N HIS A 243 -1.35 -7.04 17.97
CA HIS A 243 -2.41 -7.86 17.41
C HIS A 243 -3.10 -7.14 16.24
N VAL A 244 -3.26 -7.86 15.13
CA VAL A 244 -3.92 -7.39 13.92
C VAL A 244 -5.12 -8.27 13.63
N LEU A 245 -6.26 -7.64 13.39
CA LEU A 245 -7.49 -8.29 12.97
C LEU A 245 -7.81 -7.88 11.55
N LEU A 246 -8.05 -8.85 10.68
CA LEU A 246 -8.61 -8.65 9.35
C LEU A 246 -10.05 -9.17 9.33
N GLY A 247 -10.98 -8.36 8.84
CA GLY A 247 -12.40 -8.70 8.71
C GLY A 247 -12.86 -8.64 7.26
N ARG A 248 -13.65 -9.64 6.85
CA ARG A 248 -14.34 -9.61 5.57
C ARG A 248 -15.53 -8.66 5.66
N ASP A 249 -15.70 -7.85 4.63
CA ASP A 249 -16.89 -7.04 4.46
C ASP A 249 -18.07 -7.86 3.88
N ASP A 250 -19.25 -7.67 4.46
CA ASP A 250 -20.49 -8.29 4.02
C ASP A 250 -21.38 -7.33 3.20
N CYS A 251 -20.86 -6.13 2.90
CA CYS A 251 -21.57 -5.03 2.22
C CYS A 251 -20.99 -4.68 0.83
N TYR A 252 -20.26 -5.60 0.19
CA TYR A 252 -19.77 -5.49 -1.21
C TYR A 252 -18.68 -4.43 -1.48
N SER A 253 -17.87 -4.06 -0.49
CA SER A 253 -16.69 -3.19 -0.70
C SER A 253 -15.56 -3.86 -1.50
N HIS A 254 -15.50 -5.19 -1.47
CA HIS A 254 -14.48 -6.03 -2.15
C HIS A 254 -13.05 -5.83 -1.64
N ARG A 255 -12.92 -5.46 -0.36
CA ARG A 255 -11.66 -5.25 0.35
C ARG A 255 -11.77 -5.81 1.76
N LEU A 256 -10.63 -6.14 2.37
CA LEU A 256 -10.58 -6.46 3.80
C LEU A 256 -10.58 -5.18 4.65
N TYR A 257 -11.00 -5.31 5.89
CA TYR A 257 -10.95 -4.27 6.90
C TYR A 257 -9.96 -4.66 7.98
N VAL A 258 -9.29 -3.70 8.60
CA VAL A 258 -8.28 -3.93 9.63
C VAL A 258 -8.62 -3.21 10.94
N SER A 259 -8.34 -3.86 12.06
CA SER A 259 -8.28 -3.23 13.38
C SER A 259 -7.01 -3.68 14.09
N PHE A 260 -6.49 -2.82 14.96
CA PHE A 260 -5.25 -3.05 15.70
C PHE A 260 -5.55 -3.06 17.20
N SER A 261 -4.92 -3.98 17.91
CA SER A 261 -5.13 -4.18 19.34
C SER A 261 -3.81 -4.48 20.04
N ASP A 262 -3.67 -3.98 21.25
CA ASP A 262 -2.51 -4.25 22.10
C ASP A 262 -2.73 -5.54 22.92
N ASP A 263 -3.99 -5.83 23.33
CA ASP A 263 -4.36 -7.00 24.15
C ASP A 263 -4.89 -8.20 23.33
N GLY A 264 -5.23 -8.00 22.06
CA GLY A 264 -5.84 -9.01 21.19
C GLY A 264 -7.30 -9.36 21.53
N LEU A 265 -7.91 -8.63 22.47
CA LEU A 265 -9.26 -8.85 22.99
C LEU A 265 -10.19 -7.69 22.63
N THR A 266 -9.69 -6.46 22.75
CA THR A 266 -10.41 -5.21 22.54
C THR A 266 -9.98 -4.59 21.22
N TRP A 267 -10.96 -4.25 20.38
CA TRP A 267 -10.71 -3.81 19.01
C TRP A 267 -11.47 -2.49 18.74
N PRO A 268 -10.76 -1.41 18.35
CA PRO A 268 -11.39 -0.22 17.79
C PRO A 268 -12.20 -0.55 16.52
N PRO A 269 -13.13 0.32 16.10
CA PRO A 269 -13.79 0.20 14.79
C PRO A 269 -12.78 -0.05 13.67
N ALA A 270 -13.08 -1.02 12.80
CA ALA A 270 -12.14 -1.44 11.77
C ALA A 270 -12.17 -0.47 10.58
N ILE A 271 -10.98 -0.18 10.07
CA ILE A 271 -10.73 0.75 8.96
C ILE A 271 -10.60 -0.08 7.68
N PRO A 272 -11.15 0.35 6.53
CA PRO A 272 -10.97 -0.38 5.28
C PRO A 272 -9.50 -0.42 4.87
N THR A 273 -9.10 -1.49 4.20
CA THR A 273 -7.76 -1.61 3.60
C THR A 273 -7.81 -1.50 2.08
N ASP A 274 -6.66 -1.54 1.44
CA ASP A 274 -6.52 -1.79 0.01
C ASP A 274 -6.18 -3.25 -0.31
N ILE A 275 -6.29 -4.17 0.66
CA ILE A 275 -6.18 -5.61 0.40
C ILE A 275 -7.44 -6.04 -0.37
N PRO A 276 -7.30 -6.53 -1.61
CA PRO A 276 -8.45 -6.99 -2.36
C PRO A 276 -9.10 -8.20 -1.71
N ASP A 277 -10.42 -8.29 -1.80
CA ASP A 277 -11.15 -9.44 -1.27
C ASP A 277 -12.33 -9.81 -2.16
N SER A 278 -12.38 -11.08 -2.54
CA SER A 278 -13.61 -11.72 -3.02
C SER A 278 -14.16 -12.55 -1.86
N PRO A 279 -15.45 -12.44 -1.54
CA PRO A 279 -15.94 -12.90 -0.25
C PRO A 279 -16.03 -14.41 -0.19
N SER A 280 -15.06 -15.02 0.47
CA SER A 280 -14.92 -16.48 0.55
C SER A 280 -14.03 -16.98 1.69
N LEU A 281 -14.08 -16.29 2.84
CA LEU A 281 -13.20 -16.47 4.00
C LEU A 281 -11.71 -16.26 3.67
N SER A 282 -11.05 -15.50 4.53
CA SER A 282 -9.60 -15.35 4.52
C SER A 282 -9.01 -15.90 5.82
N ARG A 283 -7.83 -16.53 5.74
CA ARG A 283 -7.12 -17.08 6.89
C ARG A 283 -5.70 -16.57 6.96
N THR A 284 -5.26 -16.26 8.17
CA THR A 284 -3.88 -15.85 8.44
C THR A 284 -3.12 -16.91 9.22
N LEU A 285 -1.86 -17.09 8.88
CA LEU A 285 -0.90 -17.90 9.63
C LEU A 285 0.34 -17.06 9.94
N VAL A 286 0.96 -17.30 11.09
CA VAL A 286 2.25 -16.71 11.45
C VAL A 286 3.29 -17.83 11.45
N LEU A 287 4.36 -17.64 10.68
CA LEU A 287 5.52 -18.53 10.66
C LEU A 287 6.43 -18.23 11.85
N ASP A 288 7.30 -19.18 12.21
CA ASP A 288 8.21 -19.05 13.36
C ASP A 288 9.11 -17.81 13.31
N ASN A 289 9.41 -17.31 12.10
CA ASN A 289 10.21 -16.10 11.89
C ASN A 289 9.40 -14.79 11.95
N GLY A 290 8.12 -14.85 12.32
CA GLY A 290 7.18 -13.71 12.38
C GLY A 290 6.55 -13.32 11.03
N THR A 291 6.83 -14.05 9.95
CA THR A 291 6.18 -13.81 8.65
C THR A 291 4.72 -14.22 8.70
N VAL A 292 3.84 -13.35 8.21
CA VAL A 292 2.40 -13.58 8.11
C VAL A 292 2.05 -14.01 6.69
N LEU A 293 1.31 -15.11 6.57
CA LEU A 293 0.69 -15.57 5.34
C LEU A 293 -0.81 -15.28 5.41
N LEU A 294 -1.36 -14.64 4.38
CA LEU A 294 -2.80 -14.45 4.18
C LEU A 294 -3.26 -15.32 3.01
N ILE A 295 -4.23 -16.18 3.28
CA ILE A 295 -4.72 -17.19 2.34
C ILE A 295 -6.20 -16.93 2.10
N GLY A 296 -6.58 -16.71 0.84
CA GLY A 296 -7.95 -16.40 0.45
C GLY A 296 -8.03 -16.01 -1.02
N ASN A 297 -9.08 -15.30 -1.43
CA ASN A 297 -9.30 -14.89 -2.81
C ASN A 297 -9.06 -13.37 -2.96
N GLN A 298 -7.81 -12.91 -2.77
CA GLN A 298 -7.42 -11.50 -2.85
C GLN A 298 -7.33 -10.97 -4.31
N MET A 299 -8.40 -11.16 -5.09
CA MET A 299 -8.40 -10.99 -6.54
C MET A 299 -9.37 -9.92 -7.07
N ALA A 300 -9.99 -9.14 -6.18
CA ALA A 300 -10.91 -8.09 -6.59
C ALA A 300 -10.16 -6.99 -7.39
N PRO A 301 -10.56 -6.69 -8.64
CA PRO A 301 -9.88 -5.67 -9.43
C PRO A 301 -10.29 -4.24 -9.05
N GLU A 302 -11.46 -4.05 -8.44
CA GLU A 302 -11.98 -2.73 -8.05
C GLU A 302 -12.68 -2.84 -6.70
N PHE A 303 -12.84 -1.68 -6.06
CA PHE A 303 -13.48 -1.58 -4.75
C PHE A 303 -14.70 -0.65 -4.80
N ASP A 304 -15.60 -0.83 -3.84
CA ASP A 304 -16.71 0.08 -3.54
C ASP A 304 -17.59 0.45 -4.76
N ASN A 305 -17.77 -0.48 -5.69
CA ASN A 305 -18.53 -0.24 -6.92
C ASN A 305 -20.05 -0.25 -6.63
N SER A 306 -20.59 0.91 -6.25
CA SER A 306 -21.99 1.09 -5.90
C SER A 306 -22.96 0.79 -7.06
N ALA A 307 -22.51 0.96 -8.31
CA ALA A 307 -23.29 0.70 -9.52
C ALA A 307 -23.44 -0.80 -9.83
N LYS A 308 -22.56 -1.65 -9.31
CA LYS A 308 -22.58 -3.11 -9.52
C LYS A 308 -22.40 -3.86 -8.20
N ARG A 309 -23.47 -3.93 -7.41
CA ARG A 309 -23.53 -4.74 -6.18
C ARG A 309 -23.56 -6.24 -6.47
N ARG A 310 -22.42 -6.80 -6.86
CA ARG A 310 -22.20 -8.24 -7.07
C ARG A 310 -20.82 -8.63 -6.56
N HIS A 311 -20.67 -9.85 -6.05
CA HIS A 311 -19.36 -10.35 -5.67
C HIS A 311 -18.52 -10.73 -6.90
N TYR A 312 -17.20 -10.49 -6.82
CA TYR A 312 -16.24 -11.02 -7.78
C TYR A 312 -16.12 -12.55 -7.69
N GLY A 313 -15.47 -13.15 -8.70
CA GLY A 313 -15.20 -14.58 -8.74
C GLY A 313 -14.33 -15.07 -7.57
N ARG A 314 -14.22 -16.39 -7.42
CA ARG A 314 -13.42 -17.06 -6.39
C ARG A 314 -12.30 -17.88 -7.05
N ASP A 315 -11.55 -17.26 -7.95
CA ASP A 315 -10.48 -17.89 -8.75
C ASP A 315 -9.45 -16.83 -9.19
N PRO A 316 -8.20 -16.87 -8.70
CA PRO A 316 -7.57 -17.97 -7.97
C PRO A 316 -7.76 -17.94 -6.44
N LEU A 317 -7.48 -19.08 -5.80
CA LEU A 317 -7.10 -19.13 -4.38
C LEU A 317 -5.64 -18.71 -4.26
N MET A 318 -5.34 -17.80 -3.35
CA MET A 318 -4.06 -17.10 -3.27
C MET A 318 -3.35 -17.29 -1.92
N ILE A 319 -2.03 -17.09 -1.93
CA ILE A 319 -1.18 -16.90 -0.76
C ILE A 319 -0.51 -15.54 -0.88
N SER A 320 -0.72 -14.67 0.11
CA SER A 320 -0.07 -13.36 0.20
C SER A 320 0.88 -13.32 1.39
N VAL A 321 2.06 -12.72 1.21
CA VAL A 321 3.17 -12.75 2.19
C VAL A 321 3.45 -11.35 2.74
N SER A 322 3.44 -11.23 4.06
CA SER A 322 3.89 -10.06 4.80
C SER A 322 4.93 -10.46 5.84
N THR A 323 6.13 -9.93 5.73
CA THR A 323 7.24 -10.22 6.67
C THR A 323 7.23 -9.34 7.92
N ASP A 324 6.37 -8.30 7.95
CA ASP A 324 6.21 -7.39 9.10
C ASP A 324 4.84 -7.55 9.78
N GLY A 325 3.86 -8.16 9.09
CA GLY A 325 2.48 -8.29 9.56
C GLY A 325 1.61 -7.08 9.22
N TYR A 326 2.11 -6.10 8.46
CA TYR A 326 1.38 -4.88 8.11
C TYR A 326 1.18 -4.71 6.61
N ILE A 327 2.22 -4.93 5.81
CA ILE A 327 2.15 -4.76 4.36
C ILE A 327 2.44 -6.10 3.67
N PHE A 328 1.48 -6.58 2.90
CA PHE A 328 1.63 -7.73 2.00
C PHE A 328 2.32 -7.27 0.72
N ARG A 329 3.49 -7.83 0.42
CA ARG A 329 4.35 -7.37 -0.69
C ARG A 329 4.48 -8.39 -1.81
N ARG A 330 3.99 -9.61 -1.58
CA ARG A 330 4.04 -10.71 -2.54
C ARG A 330 2.72 -11.44 -2.48
N ALA A 331 2.20 -11.80 -3.63
CA ALA A 331 1.03 -12.64 -3.77
C ALA A 331 1.31 -13.71 -4.81
N TYR A 332 0.76 -14.89 -4.59
CA TYR A 332 0.93 -16.06 -5.43
C TYR A 332 -0.42 -16.73 -5.62
N ALA A 333 -0.71 -17.13 -6.86
CA ALA A 333 -1.87 -17.97 -7.13
C ALA A 333 -1.52 -19.42 -6.75
N LEU A 334 -2.14 -19.92 -5.68
CA LEU A 334 -1.96 -21.29 -5.19
C LEU A 334 -2.75 -22.28 -6.03
N ARG A 335 -4.01 -21.97 -6.33
CA ARG A 335 -4.91 -22.84 -7.09
C ARG A 335 -5.74 -22.00 -8.04
N CYS A 336 -5.62 -22.29 -9.33
CA CYS A 336 -6.37 -21.64 -10.40
C CYS A 336 -7.41 -22.59 -10.98
N GLY A 337 -8.45 -22.00 -11.58
CA GLY A 337 -9.47 -22.71 -12.34
C GLY A 337 -10.66 -23.15 -11.50
N GLN A 338 -11.70 -23.58 -12.23
CA GLN A 338 -12.89 -24.22 -11.68
C GLN A 338 -12.91 -25.68 -12.12
N GLN A 339 -13.39 -26.55 -11.24
CA GLN A 339 -13.60 -27.94 -11.62
C GLN A 339 -14.84 -28.08 -12.53
N PRO A 340 -14.85 -29.06 -13.44
CA PRO A 340 -16.10 -29.51 -14.05
C PRO A 340 -17.05 -30.02 -12.97
N TRP A 341 -18.30 -29.54 -13.01
CA TRP A 341 -19.34 -29.98 -12.08
C TRP A 341 -19.69 -31.44 -12.33
N ARG A 342 -19.54 -32.29 -11.31
CA ARG A 342 -19.96 -33.69 -11.40
C ARG A 342 -21.45 -33.86 -11.17
N VAL A 343 -22.02 -33.04 -10.30
CA VAL A 343 -23.47 -32.93 -10.11
C VAL A 343 -23.93 -31.62 -10.74
N PRO A 344 -24.94 -31.61 -11.62
CA PRO A 344 -25.40 -30.37 -12.24
C PRO A 344 -25.77 -29.30 -11.21
N ARG A 345 -25.30 -28.06 -11.40
CA ARG A 345 -25.54 -26.96 -10.45
C ARG A 345 -27.01 -26.67 -10.19
N LYS A 346 -27.87 -26.87 -11.20
CA LYS A 346 -29.32 -26.68 -11.08
C LYS A 346 -29.97 -27.61 -10.04
N ASP A 347 -29.33 -28.74 -9.75
CA ASP A 347 -29.88 -29.76 -8.85
C ASP A 347 -29.51 -29.52 -7.38
N VAL A 348 -28.47 -28.70 -7.11
CA VAL A 348 -27.92 -28.48 -5.76
C VAL A 348 -27.51 -27.01 -5.61
N LYS A 349 -28.32 -26.27 -4.85
CA LYS A 349 -28.22 -24.81 -4.67
C LYS A 349 -27.01 -24.40 -3.81
N GLY A 350 -26.58 -23.14 -3.95
CA GLY A 350 -25.51 -22.53 -3.13
C GLY A 350 -24.08 -22.78 -3.62
N ARG A 351 -23.90 -23.49 -4.74
CA ARG A 351 -22.58 -23.89 -5.28
C ARG A 351 -22.07 -22.96 -6.37
N GLY A 352 -20.75 -22.79 -6.46
CA GLY A 352 -20.08 -21.94 -7.47
C GLY A 352 -18.63 -21.59 -7.11
N GLY A 353 -17.88 -21.06 -8.06
CA GLY A 353 -16.52 -20.53 -7.87
C GLY A 353 -15.39 -21.58 -7.96
N GLY A 354 -14.15 -21.14 -7.78
CA GLY A 354 -12.97 -22.00 -7.69
C GLY A 354 -12.66 -22.40 -6.24
N GLY A 355 -11.37 -22.45 -5.89
CA GLY A 355 -10.88 -22.77 -4.55
C GLY A 355 -11.21 -21.67 -3.54
N GLN A 356 -11.81 -22.06 -2.42
CA GLN A 356 -12.44 -21.12 -1.47
C GLN A 356 -12.65 -21.73 -0.09
N TYR A 357 -12.88 -20.86 0.91
CA TYR A 357 -12.96 -21.21 2.34
C TYR A 357 -11.74 -22.00 2.80
N PRO A 358 -10.53 -21.42 2.64
CA PRO A 358 -9.33 -22.11 3.03
C PRO A 358 -9.26 -22.29 4.56
N ASP A 359 -8.57 -23.33 4.99
CA ASP A 359 -7.92 -23.41 6.30
C ASP A 359 -6.54 -24.04 6.10
N ALA A 360 -5.58 -23.70 6.95
CA ALA A 360 -4.20 -24.02 6.66
C ALA A 360 -3.39 -24.30 7.91
N VAL A 361 -2.36 -25.13 7.74
CA VAL A 361 -1.34 -25.42 8.77
C VAL A 361 0.03 -25.51 8.12
N VAL A 362 1.06 -25.20 8.91
CA VAL A 362 2.46 -25.39 8.52
C VAL A 362 3.02 -26.57 9.30
N HIS A 363 3.79 -27.43 8.63
CA HIS A 363 4.56 -28.47 9.28
C HIS A 363 5.91 -28.65 8.60
N GLY A 364 6.98 -28.51 9.38
CA GLY A 364 8.33 -28.38 8.85
C GLY A 364 8.36 -27.27 7.80
N ASP A 365 8.88 -27.59 6.63
CA ASP A 365 9.06 -26.62 5.55
C ASP A 365 7.88 -26.60 4.57
N THR A 366 6.73 -27.16 4.94
CA THR A 366 5.57 -27.32 4.06
C THR A 366 4.33 -26.63 4.61
N LEU A 367 3.70 -25.83 3.76
CA LEU A 367 2.37 -25.27 3.97
C LEU A 367 1.31 -26.18 3.36
N TYR A 368 0.30 -26.54 4.15
CA TYR A 368 -0.88 -27.29 3.74
C TYR A 368 -2.10 -26.39 3.79
N VAL A 369 -2.87 -26.35 2.69
CA VAL A 369 -4.06 -25.50 2.55
C VAL A 369 -5.23 -26.36 2.10
N LEU A 370 -6.18 -26.61 3.00
CA LEU A 370 -7.44 -27.31 2.73
C LEU A 370 -8.47 -26.29 2.25
N TYR A 371 -9.23 -26.62 1.21
CA TYR A 371 -10.28 -25.76 0.68
C TYR A 371 -11.36 -26.59 -0.02
N SER A 372 -12.53 -25.99 -0.18
CA SER A 372 -13.54 -26.52 -1.09
C SER A 372 -13.34 -25.97 -2.49
N MET A 373 -13.63 -26.78 -3.51
CA MET A 373 -13.61 -26.36 -4.91
C MET A 373 -15.06 -26.36 -5.42
N GLY A 374 -15.55 -25.18 -5.85
CA GLY A 374 -16.94 -25.00 -6.28
C GLY A 374 -18.01 -25.22 -5.19
N LYS A 375 -17.59 -25.44 -3.93
CA LYS A 375 -18.42 -25.99 -2.86
C LYS A 375 -19.02 -27.38 -3.18
N GLU A 376 -18.34 -28.17 -4.03
CA GLU A 376 -18.74 -29.55 -4.36
C GLU A 376 -17.71 -30.52 -3.76
N ASP A 377 -16.44 -30.36 -4.11
CA ASP A 377 -15.35 -31.20 -3.62
C ASP A 377 -14.53 -30.53 -2.52
N VAL A 378 -13.74 -31.36 -1.84
CA VAL A 378 -12.70 -30.91 -0.91
C VAL A 378 -11.34 -31.33 -1.42
N TRP A 379 -10.44 -30.35 -1.46
CA TRP A 379 -9.08 -30.47 -1.94
C TRP A 379 -8.11 -29.97 -0.88
N ILE A 380 -6.89 -30.48 -0.91
CA ILE A 380 -5.76 -29.89 -0.21
C ILE A 380 -4.65 -29.56 -1.20
N SER A 381 -4.02 -28.42 -1.01
CA SER A 381 -2.77 -28.08 -1.68
C SER A 381 -1.64 -28.14 -0.67
N ARG A 382 -0.49 -28.67 -1.08
CA ARG A 382 0.76 -28.54 -0.33
C ARG A 382 1.79 -27.80 -1.16
N VAL A 383 2.55 -26.93 -0.51
CA VAL A 383 3.63 -26.17 -1.13
C VAL A 383 4.78 -26.01 -0.15
N ALA A 384 6.00 -26.21 -0.64
CA ALA A 384 7.19 -25.93 0.15
C ALA A 384 7.26 -24.42 0.43
N LEU A 385 7.58 -24.05 1.67
CA LEU A 385 7.78 -22.66 2.08
C LEU A 385 8.89 -21.98 1.28
N ALA A 386 9.91 -22.75 0.84
CA ALA A 386 10.96 -22.27 -0.07
C ALA A 386 10.43 -21.85 -1.46
N GLY A 387 9.25 -22.34 -1.86
CA GLY A 387 8.54 -21.88 -3.07
C GLY A 387 7.91 -20.49 -2.92
N LEU A 388 7.91 -19.94 -1.70
CA LEU A 388 7.49 -18.57 -1.40
C LEU A 388 8.74 -17.72 -1.15
N ASP A 389 8.78 -16.49 -1.66
CA ASP A 389 9.85 -15.56 -1.29
C ASP A 389 9.59 -14.98 0.10
N LEU A 390 10.03 -15.74 1.11
CA LEU A 390 9.92 -15.42 2.53
C LEU A 390 11.08 -14.54 3.03
N ARG A 391 12.01 -14.17 2.14
CA ARG A 391 13.14 -13.32 2.54
C ARG A 391 12.60 -11.99 3.01
N THR A 392 12.90 -11.67 4.27
CA THR A 392 13.08 -10.30 4.68
C THR A 392 14.20 -9.76 3.80
N ARG A 393 13.92 -8.81 2.89
CA ARG A 393 15.04 -7.99 2.42
C ARG A 393 15.68 -7.45 3.69
N ASN A 394 16.98 -7.68 3.88
CA ASN A 394 17.72 -7.49 5.13
C ASN A 394 17.92 -5.99 5.47
N THR A 395 16.89 -5.20 5.24
CA THR A 395 16.83 -3.74 5.24
C THR A 395 15.64 -3.22 6.06
N GLN A 396 14.89 -4.10 6.75
CA GLN A 396 13.54 -3.84 7.24
C GLN A 396 13.38 -2.86 8.43
N THR A 397 14.31 -2.79 9.38
CA THR A 397 14.23 -1.77 10.45
C THR A 397 14.64 -0.40 9.93
N ALA A 398 15.72 -0.32 9.15
CA ALA A 398 16.21 0.92 8.58
C ALA A 398 15.25 1.49 7.51
N ASP A 399 14.62 0.65 6.68
CA ASP A 399 13.69 1.12 5.65
C ASP A 399 12.36 1.60 6.23
N ALA A 400 11.77 0.88 7.20
CA ALA A 400 10.54 1.33 7.85
C ALA A 400 10.76 2.66 8.59
N ALA A 401 11.86 2.77 9.35
CA ALA A 401 12.24 4.01 10.01
C ALA A 401 12.49 5.14 9.00
N LEU A 402 13.08 4.84 7.84
CA LEU A 402 13.33 5.86 6.81
C LEU A 402 12.03 6.39 6.19
N LEU A 403 11.04 5.52 5.98
CA LEU A 403 9.72 5.91 5.49
C LEU A 403 8.95 6.79 6.48
N GLU A 404 9.01 6.43 7.74
CA GLU A 404 8.42 7.20 8.83
C GLU A 404 9.11 8.56 8.93
N LYS A 405 10.44 8.59 8.86
CA LYS A 405 11.21 9.82 8.83
C LYS A 405 10.86 10.72 7.65
N ALA A 406 10.59 10.13 6.48
CA ALA A 406 10.17 10.86 5.29
C ALA A 406 8.74 11.43 5.44
N ALA A 407 7.82 10.71 6.07
CA ALA A 407 6.50 11.26 6.38
C ALA A 407 6.58 12.41 7.40
N GLU A 408 7.38 12.23 8.46
CA GLU A 408 7.62 13.25 9.48
C GLU A 408 8.25 14.53 8.89
N THR A 409 9.17 14.36 7.94
CA THR A 409 9.83 15.48 7.23
C THR A 409 8.80 16.33 6.47
N HIS A 410 7.91 15.69 5.72
CA HIS A 410 6.82 16.35 5.00
C HIS A 410 5.92 17.15 5.94
N ASP A 411 5.47 16.53 7.04
CA ASP A 411 4.56 17.17 7.99
C ASP A 411 5.17 18.43 8.61
N VAL A 412 6.47 18.38 8.94
CA VAL A 412 7.21 19.53 9.47
C VAL A 412 7.35 20.63 8.42
N LEU A 413 7.74 20.28 7.19
CA LEU A 413 7.84 21.24 6.08
C LEU A 413 6.50 21.94 5.84
N TRP A 414 5.43 21.15 5.74
CA TRP A 414 4.09 21.65 5.45
C TRP A 414 3.55 22.56 6.55
N ARG A 415 3.74 22.17 7.82
CA ARG A 415 3.23 22.91 8.99
C ARG A 415 4.00 24.20 9.26
N GLU A 416 5.33 24.16 9.17
CA GLU A 416 6.17 25.23 9.73
C GLU A 416 6.69 26.21 8.67
N PHE A 417 6.94 25.73 7.45
CA PHE A 417 7.64 26.51 6.43
C PHE A 417 6.75 27.00 5.29
N ILE A 418 5.49 26.56 5.21
CA ILE A 418 4.55 27.04 4.19
C ILE A 418 3.81 28.28 4.69
N CYS A 419 3.92 29.38 3.97
CA CYS A 419 3.10 30.57 4.22
C CYS A 419 1.67 30.34 3.71
N PRO A 420 0.63 30.29 4.56
CA PRO A 420 -0.73 29.97 4.12
C PRO A 420 -1.36 31.09 3.26
N GLN A 421 -0.87 32.33 3.36
CA GLN A 421 -1.39 33.45 2.56
C GLN A 421 -0.89 33.44 1.12
N THR A 422 0.32 32.91 0.88
CA THR A 422 0.99 32.98 -0.44
C THR A 422 1.35 31.62 -1.01
N TRP A 423 1.28 30.56 -0.20
CA TRP A 423 1.76 29.21 -0.49
C TRP A 423 3.24 29.11 -0.85
N GLN A 424 4.03 30.13 -0.48
CA GLN A 424 5.48 30.11 -0.61
C GLN A 424 6.11 29.20 0.45
N VAL A 425 7.17 28.49 0.05
CA VAL A 425 8.05 27.78 0.97
C VAL A 425 9.04 28.79 1.53
N CYS A 426 8.93 29.15 2.81
CA CYS A 426 9.80 30.12 3.46
C CYS A 426 11.08 29.46 3.99
N THR A 427 12.18 30.22 4.03
CA THR A 427 13.52 29.67 4.25
C THR A 427 13.89 29.51 5.72
N TYR A 428 13.48 30.44 6.58
CA TYR A 428 13.87 30.48 7.99
C TYR A 428 12.69 30.71 8.91
N LEU A 429 12.74 30.04 10.07
CA LEU A 429 11.87 30.31 11.21
C LEU A 429 12.57 31.22 12.21
N ASP A 430 11.77 32.03 12.91
CA ASP A 430 12.25 32.76 14.09
C ASP A 430 12.78 31.79 15.15
N ALA A 431 13.90 32.17 15.75
CA ALA A 431 14.61 31.31 16.67
C ALA A 431 13.86 31.03 17.97
N LYS A 432 12.98 31.94 18.39
CA LYS A 432 12.24 31.85 19.66
C LYS A 432 10.84 31.29 19.43
N THR A 433 10.13 31.78 18.41
CA THR A 433 8.72 31.44 18.20
C THR A 433 8.53 30.22 17.30
N ARG A 434 9.56 29.81 16.54
CA ARG A 434 9.45 28.80 15.47
C ARG A 434 8.36 29.13 14.42
N GLN A 435 8.05 30.41 14.26
CA GLN A 435 7.13 30.88 13.23
C GLN A 435 7.90 31.58 12.12
N ILE A 436 7.28 31.68 10.94
CA ILE A 436 7.84 32.43 9.83
C ILE A 436 7.90 33.92 10.21
N ALA A 437 9.11 34.46 10.30
CA ALA A 437 9.34 35.88 10.56
C ALA A 437 9.66 36.62 9.25
N PHE A 438 8.68 37.39 8.77
CA PHE A 438 8.83 38.18 7.55
C PHE A 438 9.57 39.50 7.79
N PRO A 439 10.41 39.96 6.86
CA PRO A 439 10.95 41.32 6.89
C PRO A 439 9.82 42.35 6.68
N SER A 440 10.00 43.58 7.19
CA SER A 440 9.02 44.65 6.92
C SER A 440 9.12 45.14 5.48
N ALA A 441 8.02 45.64 4.91
CA ALA A 441 8.01 46.20 3.56
C ALA A 441 9.00 47.38 3.41
N GLU A 442 9.17 48.17 4.48
CA GLU A 442 10.16 49.24 4.54
C GLU A 442 11.59 48.71 4.48
N ALA A 443 11.91 47.65 5.24
CA ALA A 443 13.23 47.03 5.21
C ALA A 443 13.56 46.46 3.81
N ILE A 444 12.59 45.83 3.15
CA ILE A 444 12.78 45.32 1.77
C ILE A 444 13.06 46.48 0.80
N ARG A 445 12.28 47.56 0.84
CA ARG A 445 12.49 48.74 -0.02
C ARG A 445 13.82 49.43 0.25
N ALA A 446 14.27 49.42 1.50
CA ALA A 446 15.59 49.91 1.91
C ALA A 446 16.73 48.91 1.64
N LEU A 447 16.44 47.78 0.96
CA LEU A 447 17.40 46.72 0.61
C LEU A 447 18.14 46.15 1.83
N ARG A 448 17.44 46.06 2.97
CA ARG A 448 17.94 45.44 4.20
C ARG A 448 17.37 44.04 4.36
N PRO A 449 18.17 43.04 4.78
CA PRO A 449 19.58 43.14 5.18
C PRO A 449 20.56 43.29 4.01
N ASN A 450 20.12 42.97 2.79
CA ASN A 450 20.89 43.12 1.55
C ASN A 450 19.93 43.07 0.35
N THR A 451 20.48 43.28 -0.84
CA THR A 451 19.76 43.36 -2.12
C THR A 451 19.08 42.06 -2.56
N GLY A 452 19.50 40.90 -2.03
CA GLY A 452 18.89 39.59 -2.27
C GLY A 452 18.01 39.08 -1.11
N GLY A 453 17.89 39.82 -0.02
CA GLY A 453 17.16 39.37 1.17
C GLY A 453 17.81 38.21 1.91
N TRP A 454 19.13 38.00 1.77
CA TRP A 454 19.83 36.89 2.45
C TRP A 454 19.69 36.96 3.97
N GLY A 455 19.32 35.85 4.59
CA GLY A 455 18.99 35.73 6.01
C GLY A 455 17.53 36.01 6.35
N THR A 456 16.64 36.21 5.37
CA THR A 456 15.20 36.46 5.61
C THR A 456 14.34 35.25 5.23
N ALA A 457 13.11 35.21 5.75
CA ALA A 457 12.16 34.14 5.45
C ALA A 457 11.81 34.01 3.94
N ILE A 458 12.04 35.05 3.13
CA ILE A 458 11.70 35.07 1.70
C ILE A 458 12.93 35.02 0.77
N GLU A 459 14.09 34.64 1.30
CA GLU A 459 15.35 34.59 0.55
C GLU A 459 15.35 33.57 -0.59
N ASN A 460 14.76 32.39 -0.37
CA ASN A 460 14.90 31.26 -1.28
C ASN A 460 13.54 30.64 -1.68
N CYS A 461 12.41 31.35 -1.53
CA CYS A 461 11.09 30.78 -1.81
C CYS A 461 10.93 30.18 -3.20
N SER A 462 11.55 30.78 -4.23
CA SER A 462 11.51 30.25 -5.59
C SER A 462 12.36 28.99 -5.75
N LEU A 463 13.54 28.98 -5.11
CA LEU A 463 14.45 27.85 -5.07
C LEU A 463 13.80 26.66 -4.34
N ASP A 464 13.34 26.92 -3.12
CA ASP A 464 12.76 25.95 -2.20
C ASP A 464 11.40 25.45 -2.67
N GLY A 465 10.58 26.34 -3.21
CA GLY A 465 9.28 26.00 -3.78
C GLY A 465 9.41 25.13 -5.03
N GLY A 466 10.35 25.44 -5.93
CA GLY A 466 10.59 24.63 -7.13
C GLY A 466 11.08 23.22 -6.76
N ALA A 467 12.05 23.16 -5.86
CA ALA A 467 12.56 21.91 -5.29
C ALA A 467 11.44 21.04 -4.67
N TYR A 468 10.62 21.64 -3.79
CA TYR A 468 9.55 20.94 -3.09
C TYR A 468 8.38 20.54 -4.00
N LEU A 469 8.06 21.36 -5.01
CA LEU A 469 7.04 21.03 -6.00
C LEU A 469 7.40 19.75 -6.77
N GLY A 470 8.67 19.63 -7.20
CA GLY A 470 9.16 18.38 -7.81
C GLY A 470 8.98 17.17 -6.90
N ALA A 471 9.30 17.32 -5.61
CA ALA A 471 9.12 16.26 -4.62
C ALA A 471 7.64 15.88 -4.39
N LEU A 472 6.72 16.85 -4.37
CA LEU A 472 5.28 16.58 -4.25
C LEU A 472 4.70 15.86 -5.49
N VAL A 473 5.23 16.16 -6.69
CA VAL A 473 4.90 15.41 -7.91
C VAL A 473 5.32 13.94 -7.77
N ASP A 474 6.54 13.70 -7.29
CA ASP A 474 7.04 12.34 -7.02
C ASP A 474 6.18 11.63 -5.96
N ARG A 475 5.83 12.34 -4.87
CA ARG A 475 4.99 11.84 -3.79
C ARG A 475 3.61 11.40 -4.27
N HIS A 476 2.97 12.21 -5.11
CA HIS A 476 1.70 11.88 -5.75
C HIS A 476 1.83 10.67 -6.67
N ALA A 477 2.82 10.63 -7.56
CA ALA A 477 2.97 9.55 -8.51
C ALA A 477 3.21 8.18 -7.84
N VAL A 478 3.88 8.18 -6.69
CA VAL A 478 4.12 6.98 -5.89
C VAL A 478 2.88 6.47 -5.14
N THR A 479 1.98 7.36 -4.73
CA THR A 479 0.85 7.02 -3.84
C THR A 479 -0.51 7.02 -4.52
N GLY A 480 -0.67 7.76 -5.60
CA GLY A 480 -1.97 8.03 -6.24
C GLY A 480 -2.95 8.79 -5.36
N LEU A 481 -2.49 9.49 -4.32
CA LEU A 481 -3.37 10.20 -3.39
C LEU A 481 -3.63 11.64 -3.83
N ASP A 482 -4.90 11.99 -4.05
CA ASP A 482 -5.34 13.33 -4.46
C ASP A 482 -4.89 14.45 -3.51
N GLU A 483 -4.66 14.16 -2.23
CA GLU A 483 -4.16 15.16 -1.27
C GLU A 483 -2.81 15.75 -1.69
N HIS A 484 -1.88 14.90 -2.14
CA HIS A 484 -0.56 15.36 -2.60
C HIS A 484 -0.66 16.15 -3.91
N ALA A 485 -1.62 15.83 -4.78
CA ALA A 485 -1.92 16.63 -5.95
C ALA A 485 -2.46 18.03 -5.57
N GLN A 486 -3.29 18.13 -4.53
CA GLN A 486 -3.79 19.40 -4.02
C GLN A 486 -2.69 20.23 -3.34
N GLU A 487 -1.78 19.58 -2.62
CA GLU A 487 -0.60 20.21 -2.02
C GLU A 487 0.34 20.77 -3.09
N ALA A 488 0.64 19.98 -4.14
CA ALA A 488 1.41 20.42 -5.30
C ALA A 488 0.78 21.66 -5.97
N ARG A 489 -0.54 21.67 -6.17
CA ARG A 489 -1.28 22.82 -6.70
C ARG A 489 -1.12 24.08 -5.84
N LYS A 490 -1.09 23.94 -4.51
CA LYS A 490 -0.86 25.08 -3.60
C LYS A 490 0.55 25.65 -3.80
N ILE A 491 1.58 24.81 -3.80
CA ILE A 491 2.96 25.26 -4.03
C ILE A 491 3.13 25.88 -5.44
N TYR A 492 2.51 25.30 -6.46
CA TYR A 492 2.41 25.91 -7.79
C TYR A 492 1.84 27.33 -7.75
N ARG A 493 0.77 27.59 -6.99
CA ARG A 493 0.20 28.94 -6.85
C ARG A 493 1.20 29.94 -6.26
N GLY A 494 2.04 29.50 -5.31
CA GLY A 494 3.12 30.31 -4.75
C GLY A 494 4.21 30.64 -5.77
N LEU A 495 4.66 29.65 -6.53
CA LEU A 495 5.66 29.84 -7.60
C LEU A 495 5.13 30.70 -8.76
N ARG A 496 3.85 30.56 -9.09
CA ARG A 496 3.13 31.41 -10.03
C ARG A 496 3.09 32.86 -9.55
N LEU A 497 2.80 33.09 -8.26
CA LEU A 497 2.82 34.42 -7.66
C LEU A 497 4.21 35.06 -7.81
N ILE A 498 5.26 34.33 -7.43
CA ILE A 498 6.65 34.75 -7.54
C ILE A 498 6.98 35.23 -8.97
N ALA A 499 6.71 34.42 -9.99
CA ALA A 499 7.04 34.76 -11.38
C ALA A 499 6.22 35.93 -11.96
N LYS A 500 5.11 36.31 -11.31
CA LYS A 500 4.23 37.40 -11.77
C LYS A 500 4.41 38.70 -10.97
N SER A 501 5.26 38.72 -9.95
CA SER A 501 5.40 39.87 -9.05
C SER A 501 6.55 40.83 -9.45
N ALA A 502 7.46 40.41 -10.32
CA ALA A 502 8.51 41.29 -10.83
C ALA A 502 7.93 42.42 -11.71
N ARG A 503 8.54 43.61 -11.66
CA ARG A 503 8.20 44.74 -12.54
C ARG A 503 8.61 44.44 -13.98
N ARG A 504 9.78 43.85 -14.17
CA ARG A 504 10.26 43.37 -15.47
C ARG A 504 9.69 41.98 -15.72
N LYS A 505 8.81 41.88 -16.72
CA LYS A 505 8.23 40.61 -17.17
C LYS A 505 9.35 39.59 -17.46
N GLY A 506 9.15 38.35 -17.00
CA GLY A 506 10.08 37.23 -17.18
C GLY A 506 11.17 37.08 -16.12
N ILE A 507 11.18 37.91 -15.06
CA ILE A 507 12.12 37.75 -13.95
C ILE A 507 11.53 36.82 -12.88
N ILE A 508 12.26 35.75 -12.56
CA ILE A 508 11.99 34.91 -11.38
C ILE A 508 12.68 35.55 -10.17
N ILE A 509 11.90 36.20 -9.31
CA ILE A 509 12.37 36.77 -8.03
C ILE A 509 12.47 35.68 -6.95
N ARG A 510 13.12 36.00 -5.84
CA ARG A 510 13.34 35.06 -4.73
C ARG A 510 12.06 34.69 -3.97
N GLY A 511 11.25 35.70 -3.63
CA GLY A 511 10.04 35.55 -2.83
C GLY A 511 9.34 36.90 -2.64
N VAL A 512 8.08 36.86 -2.20
CA VAL A 512 7.25 38.05 -2.00
C VAL A 512 6.77 38.16 -0.56
N LEU A 513 6.71 39.38 -0.05
CA LEU A 513 6.11 39.67 1.24
C LEU A 513 4.58 39.49 1.18
N PRO A 514 3.96 38.64 2.02
CA PRO A 514 2.51 38.46 2.03
C PRO A 514 1.75 39.78 2.19
N GLY A 515 0.63 39.90 1.49
CA GLY A 515 -0.27 41.06 1.56
C GLY A 515 0.17 42.30 0.79
N SER A 516 1.48 42.57 0.68
CA SER A 516 1.98 43.76 -0.06
C SER A 516 2.55 43.46 -1.44
N GLY A 517 3.00 42.22 -1.68
CA GLY A 517 3.70 41.84 -2.91
C GLY A 517 5.11 42.45 -3.04
N THR A 518 5.62 43.13 -2.00
CA THR A 518 6.96 43.73 -2.01
C THR A 518 8.03 42.63 -2.02
N HIS A 519 9.10 42.79 -2.82
CA HIS A 519 10.18 41.81 -2.97
C HIS A 519 11.56 42.46 -3.10
N TYR A 520 12.59 41.65 -2.86
CA TYR A 520 13.98 42.03 -3.12
C TYR A 520 14.30 41.95 -4.62
N PRO A 521 15.08 42.90 -5.17
CA PRO A 521 15.29 43.02 -6.61
C PRO A 521 16.25 41.96 -7.19
N GLU A 522 17.13 41.35 -6.40
CA GLU A 522 18.10 40.38 -6.90
C GLU A 522 17.58 38.93 -6.85
N SER A 523 17.90 38.18 -7.91
CA SER A 523 17.73 36.73 -7.99
C SER A 523 19.09 36.03 -8.12
N SER A 524 19.14 34.79 -8.56
CA SER A 524 20.38 34.06 -8.84
C SER A 524 20.14 32.83 -9.72
N VAL A 525 21.22 32.30 -10.30
CA VAL A 525 21.17 31.11 -11.17
C VAL A 525 20.51 29.90 -10.50
N ASP A 526 20.74 29.69 -9.20
CA ASP A 526 20.14 28.59 -8.43
C ASP A 526 18.62 28.72 -8.26
N GLN A 527 18.10 29.94 -8.06
CA GLN A 527 16.66 30.23 -8.05
C GLN A 527 16.01 29.75 -9.35
N TYR A 528 16.57 30.14 -10.50
CA TYR A 528 16.08 29.73 -11.81
C TYR A 528 16.17 28.22 -12.00
N THR A 529 17.28 27.59 -11.59
CA THR A 529 17.51 26.16 -11.78
C THR A 529 16.44 25.33 -11.07
N MET A 530 16.19 25.60 -9.79
CA MET A 530 15.21 24.83 -9.01
C MET A 530 13.77 25.18 -9.38
N TYR A 531 13.49 26.47 -9.66
CA TYR A 531 12.18 26.92 -10.13
C TYR A 531 11.79 26.19 -11.42
N VAL A 532 12.68 26.20 -12.41
CA VAL A 532 12.44 25.55 -13.70
C VAL A 532 12.25 24.05 -13.54
N TYR A 533 13.10 23.39 -12.74
CA TYR A 533 12.93 21.97 -12.43
C TYR A 533 11.54 21.65 -11.87
N GLY A 534 11.11 22.34 -10.81
CA GLY A 534 9.83 22.08 -10.16
C GLY A 534 8.63 22.31 -11.07
N MET A 535 8.64 23.44 -11.79
CA MET A 535 7.56 23.82 -12.69
C MET A 535 7.46 22.89 -13.90
N TRP A 536 8.60 22.46 -14.45
CA TRP A 536 8.63 21.51 -15.56
C TRP A 536 8.14 20.12 -15.12
N ARG A 537 8.59 19.61 -13.96
CA ARG A 537 8.07 18.36 -13.38
C ARG A 537 6.57 18.43 -13.16
N TYR A 538 6.06 19.53 -12.62
CA TYR A 538 4.63 19.73 -12.42
C TYR A 538 3.87 19.76 -13.75
N TYR A 539 4.31 20.57 -14.73
CA TYR A 539 3.70 20.70 -16.06
C TYR A 539 3.54 19.36 -16.78
N ARG A 540 4.57 18.52 -16.71
CA ARG A 540 4.59 17.20 -17.34
C ARG A 540 3.81 16.12 -16.58
N SER A 541 3.41 16.38 -15.33
CA SER A 541 2.69 15.40 -14.52
C SER A 541 1.20 15.30 -14.89
N VAL A 542 0.48 14.37 -14.27
CA VAL A 542 -1.00 14.30 -14.35
C VAL A 542 -1.72 15.37 -13.53
N ILE A 543 -1.01 16.12 -12.69
CA ILE A 543 -1.62 17.01 -11.70
C ILE A 543 -2.20 18.30 -12.32
N PRO A 544 -1.49 19.07 -13.16
CA PRO A 544 -2.00 20.34 -13.64
C PRO A 544 -3.19 20.17 -14.59
N THR A 545 -4.16 21.06 -14.43
CA THR A 545 -5.25 21.28 -15.38
C THR A 545 -4.74 21.96 -16.65
N ASP A 546 -5.53 21.92 -17.74
CA ASP A 546 -5.16 22.60 -19.00
C ASP A 546 -5.01 24.11 -18.84
N THR A 547 -5.81 24.72 -17.96
CA THR A 547 -5.68 26.13 -17.58
C THR A 547 -4.35 26.42 -16.91
N GLU A 548 -3.95 25.58 -15.95
CA GLU A 548 -2.65 25.71 -15.27
C GLU A 548 -1.50 25.48 -16.26
N LYS A 549 -1.61 24.49 -17.16
CA LYS A 549 -0.61 24.27 -18.22
C LYS A 549 -0.47 25.49 -19.13
N THR A 550 -1.58 26.08 -19.55
CA THR A 550 -1.58 27.30 -20.38
C THR A 550 -0.90 28.47 -19.68
N GLU A 551 -1.16 28.63 -18.39
CA GLU A 551 -0.52 29.67 -17.59
C GLU A 551 1.00 29.45 -17.43
N ILE A 552 1.42 28.20 -17.21
CA ILE A 552 2.84 27.84 -17.16
C ILE A 552 3.53 28.15 -18.48
N ARG A 553 2.91 27.86 -19.64
CA ARG A 553 3.45 28.23 -20.96
C ARG A 553 3.70 29.73 -21.08
N GLY A 554 2.74 30.55 -20.65
CA GLY A 554 2.88 32.01 -20.65
C GLY A 554 4.06 32.47 -19.79
N ILE A 555 4.20 31.92 -18.58
CA ILE A 555 5.32 32.24 -17.68
C ILE A 555 6.67 31.89 -18.33
N PHE A 556 6.79 30.69 -18.90
CA PHE A 556 8.05 30.27 -19.53
C PHE A 556 8.37 31.05 -20.81
N SER A 557 7.36 31.41 -21.60
CA SER A 557 7.55 32.31 -22.75
C SER A 557 8.14 33.64 -22.31
N ASP A 558 7.64 34.22 -21.23
CA ASP A 558 8.14 35.49 -20.70
C ASP A 558 9.57 35.36 -20.14
N VAL A 559 9.85 34.27 -19.42
CA VAL A 559 11.18 34.00 -18.86
C VAL A 559 12.23 33.84 -19.95
N LEU A 560 11.96 33.04 -20.99
CA LEU A 560 12.90 32.83 -22.08
C LEU A 560 13.12 34.09 -22.91
N THR A 561 12.05 34.83 -23.21
CA THR A 561 12.13 36.13 -23.90
C THR A 561 12.99 37.11 -23.12
N ARG A 562 12.83 37.17 -21.78
CA ARG A 562 13.65 38.00 -20.92
C ARG A 562 15.12 37.56 -20.91
N LEU A 563 15.38 36.26 -20.77
CA LEU A 563 16.74 35.74 -20.77
C LEU A 563 17.44 36.01 -22.10
N GLU A 564 16.79 35.80 -23.24
CA GLU A 564 17.37 36.10 -24.56
C GLU A 564 17.66 37.60 -24.73
N ALA A 565 16.72 38.47 -24.36
CA ALA A 565 16.89 39.92 -24.41
C ALA A 565 18.06 40.40 -23.52
N ASP A 566 18.23 39.77 -22.37
CA ASP A 566 19.31 40.06 -21.40
C ASP A 566 20.59 39.23 -21.69
N ARG A 567 20.72 38.65 -22.91
CA ARG A 567 21.87 37.85 -23.38
C ARG A 567 22.26 36.71 -22.45
N PHE A 568 21.25 36.03 -21.91
CA PHE A 568 21.34 34.93 -20.96
C PHE A 568 22.07 35.29 -19.66
N VAL A 569 22.05 36.57 -19.27
CA VAL A 569 22.45 37.03 -17.94
C VAL A 569 21.20 37.33 -17.13
N ILE A 570 21.13 36.85 -15.89
CA ILE A 570 20.06 37.22 -14.96
C ILE A 570 20.38 38.59 -14.40
N LEU A 571 19.52 39.55 -14.68
CA LEU A 571 19.59 40.90 -14.14
C LEU A 571 18.61 41.07 -12.97
N SER A 572 18.79 42.11 -12.17
CA SER A 572 17.83 42.50 -11.14
C SER A 572 16.49 42.91 -11.77
N ASP A 573 15.45 43.00 -10.94
CA ASP A 573 14.17 43.58 -11.36
C ASP A 573 14.29 45.08 -11.76
N ALA A 574 15.42 45.73 -11.44
CA ALA A 574 15.76 47.06 -11.91
C ALA A 574 16.58 47.06 -13.23
N GLY A 575 16.98 45.89 -13.75
CA GLY A 575 17.78 45.77 -14.96
C GLY A 575 19.29 45.87 -14.75
N GLU A 576 19.76 45.69 -13.52
CA GLU A 576 21.18 45.80 -13.17
C GLU A 576 21.85 44.43 -13.10
N ARG A 577 23.18 44.39 -13.30
CA ARG A 577 23.96 43.16 -13.10
C ARG A 577 24.00 42.80 -11.61
N ILE A 578 23.76 41.54 -11.31
CA ILE A 578 23.73 41.02 -9.93
C ILE A 578 24.86 40.02 -9.69
N LYS A 579 25.25 39.86 -8.42
CA LYS A 579 26.41 39.05 -8.01
C LYS A 579 26.37 37.61 -8.52
N PHE A 580 25.18 37.00 -8.55
CA PHE A 580 25.00 35.59 -8.88
C PHE A 580 24.18 35.37 -10.16
N GLY A 581 24.23 36.32 -11.08
CA GLY A 581 23.41 36.32 -12.30
C GLY A 581 24.08 35.80 -13.59
N ALA A 582 25.37 35.45 -13.54
CA ALA A 582 26.14 34.98 -14.70
C ALA A 582 25.74 33.56 -15.13
N LEU A 583 24.58 33.42 -15.77
CA LEU A 583 24.04 32.18 -16.34
C LEU A 583 24.72 31.82 -17.68
N ASP A 584 25.17 32.83 -18.42
CA ASP A 584 25.82 32.74 -19.73
C ASP A 584 27.24 32.14 -19.72
N ALA A 585 27.85 32.04 -18.54
CA ALA A 585 29.25 31.66 -18.35
C ALA A 585 29.59 30.26 -18.92
N TRP A 586 30.77 30.17 -19.54
CA TRP A 586 31.28 28.98 -20.25
C TRP A 586 32.13 28.14 -19.30
N ARG A 587 31.46 27.45 -18.38
CA ARG A 587 32.10 26.57 -17.39
C ARG A 587 31.09 25.56 -16.85
N PRO A 588 31.56 24.44 -16.27
CA PRO A 588 30.69 23.54 -15.51
C PRO A 588 29.90 24.29 -14.42
N SER A 589 28.71 23.79 -14.08
CA SER A 589 27.69 24.45 -13.23
C SER A 589 26.96 25.62 -13.88
N ARG A 590 27.34 26.03 -15.09
CA ARG A 590 26.69 27.13 -15.82
C ARG A 590 26.20 26.68 -17.18
N ALA A 591 27.04 25.96 -17.91
CA ALA A 591 26.69 25.36 -19.20
C ALA A 591 25.43 24.49 -19.13
N GLU A 592 25.43 23.45 -18.28
CA GLU A 592 24.31 22.52 -18.14
C GLU A 592 23.05 23.20 -17.60
N ARG A 593 23.17 24.23 -16.74
CA ARG A 593 22.01 24.92 -16.16
C ARG A 593 21.33 25.84 -17.17
N LEU A 594 22.10 26.59 -17.95
CA LEU A 594 21.56 27.39 -19.04
C LEU A 594 20.86 26.50 -20.06
N LEU A 595 21.53 25.43 -20.48
CA LEU A 595 20.96 24.49 -21.44
C LEU A 595 19.68 23.82 -20.92
N ALA A 596 19.65 23.41 -19.65
CA ALA A 596 18.45 22.84 -19.03
C ALA A 596 17.28 23.83 -18.98
N ILE A 597 17.54 25.10 -18.64
CA ILE A 597 16.51 26.14 -18.59
C ILE A 597 15.90 26.40 -19.97
N VAL A 598 16.73 26.55 -20.99
CA VAL A 598 16.24 26.80 -22.37
C VAL A 598 15.51 25.56 -22.91
N LEU A 599 16.04 24.36 -22.70
CA LEU A 599 15.43 23.12 -23.20
C LEU A 599 14.11 22.79 -22.51
N ALA A 600 14.01 22.95 -21.17
CA ALA A 600 12.74 22.81 -20.46
C ALA A 600 11.72 23.85 -20.92
N GLY A 601 12.17 25.07 -21.18
CA GLY A 601 11.35 26.13 -21.74
C GLY A 601 10.82 25.81 -23.14
N ALA A 602 11.66 25.26 -24.02
CA ALA A 602 11.25 24.78 -25.34
C ALA A 602 10.20 23.66 -25.24
N ASP A 603 10.39 22.69 -24.34
CA ASP A 603 9.43 21.59 -24.10
C ASP A 603 8.07 22.08 -23.57
N ILE A 604 8.08 23.02 -22.63
CA ILE A 604 6.85 23.59 -22.06
C ILE A 604 6.08 24.41 -23.10
N THR A 605 6.77 25.33 -23.77
CA THR A 605 6.14 26.29 -24.69
C THR A 605 5.73 25.66 -26.00
N GLY A 606 6.49 24.66 -26.48
CA GLY A 606 6.31 24.06 -27.80
C GLY A 606 6.70 25.00 -28.96
N ASP A 607 7.35 26.13 -28.66
CA ASP A 607 7.78 27.10 -29.68
C ASP A 607 9.13 26.67 -30.30
N PRO A 608 9.20 26.44 -31.63
CA PRO A 608 10.41 26.03 -32.32
C PRO A 608 11.60 26.99 -32.18
N HIS A 609 11.35 28.29 -31.93
CA HIS A 609 12.42 29.27 -31.71
C HIS A 609 13.34 28.85 -30.56
N TRP A 610 12.76 28.41 -29.44
CA TRP A 610 13.55 28.04 -28.26
C TRP A 610 14.37 26.76 -28.47
N ARG A 611 13.90 25.84 -29.32
CA ARG A 611 14.70 24.67 -29.71
C ARG A 611 15.94 25.08 -30.52
N LYS A 612 15.78 26.02 -31.46
CA LYS A 612 16.89 26.59 -32.22
C LYS A 612 17.89 27.34 -31.34
N VAL A 613 17.38 28.15 -30.40
CA VAL A 613 18.22 28.85 -29.41
C VAL A 613 19.00 27.85 -28.54
N TYR A 614 18.34 26.78 -28.09
CA TYR A 614 19.01 25.70 -27.36
C TYR A 614 20.16 25.10 -28.17
N GLU A 615 19.93 24.72 -29.44
CA GLU A 615 20.95 24.15 -30.32
C GLU A 615 22.15 25.10 -30.52
N GLN A 616 21.89 26.40 -30.73
CA GLN A 616 22.94 27.41 -30.87
C GLN A 616 23.78 27.58 -29.59
N LEU A 617 23.14 27.53 -28.42
CA LEU A 617 23.83 27.63 -27.13
C LEU A 617 24.58 26.35 -26.77
N ARG A 618 24.07 25.19 -27.22
CA ARG A 618 24.53 23.85 -26.90
C ARG A 618 25.90 23.55 -27.48
N GLU A 619 26.06 23.68 -28.79
CA GLU A 619 27.29 23.28 -29.50
C GLU A 619 28.59 23.76 -28.82
N PRO A 620 28.75 25.07 -28.52
CA PRO A 620 29.97 25.55 -27.87
C PRO A 620 30.11 25.16 -26.38
N ARG A 621 29.06 24.63 -25.76
CA ARG A 621 28.98 24.36 -24.32
C ARG A 621 29.03 22.89 -23.95
N LEU A 622 28.95 21.98 -24.93
CA LEU A 622 29.01 20.54 -24.68
C LEU A 622 30.29 20.16 -23.92
N GLU A 623 31.42 20.76 -24.27
CA GLU A 623 32.68 20.56 -23.57
C GLU A 623 32.70 21.13 -22.15
N HIS A 624 31.65 21.81 -21.68
CA HIS A 624 31.56 22.30 -20.30
C HIS A 624 30.49 21.55 -19.50
N CYS A 625 29.71 20.67 -20.14
CA CYS A 625 28.73 19.79 -19.50
C CYS A 625 29.40 18.57 -18.85
N ARG A 626 30.35 18.83 -17.95
CA ARG A 626 31.08 17.81 -17.18
C ARG A 626 30.90 18.03 -15.68
N GLY A 627 31.26 17.02 -14.88
CA GLY A 627 31.35 17.17 -13.43
C GLY A 627 32.32 18.29 -13.06
N ARG A 628 32.06 18.94 -11.92
CA ARG A 628 33.02 19.87 -11.32
C ARG A 628 32.95 19.76 -9.80
N GLY A 629 34.09 19.48 -9.19
CA GLY A 629 34.28 19.54 -7.74
C GLY A 629 33.84 20.90 -7.13
N GLY A 630 33.28 20.84 -5.92
CA GLY A 630 32.76 22.00 -5.20
C GLY A 630 31.88 21.61 -4.02
N GLU A 631 31.14 22.59 -3.47
CA GLU A 631 30.19 22.37 -2.37
C GLU A 631 29.02 21.46 -2.81
N ALA A 632 28.59 20.55 -1.93
CA ALA A 632 27.59 19.51 -2.25
C ALA A 632 26.26 20.07 -2.78
N TRP A 633 25.79 21.21 -2.26
CA TRP A 633 24.57 21.89 -2.74
C TRP A 633 24.65 22.32 -4.22
N VAL A 634 25.84 22.64 -4.73
CA VAL A 634 26.05 22.99 -6.15
C VAL A 634 25.86 21.77 -7.03
N LEU A 635 26.34 20.60 -6.56
CA LEU A 635 26.24 19.33 -7.27
C LEU A 635 24.79 18.84 -7.39
N VAL A 636 23.96 19.03 -6.36
CA VAL A 636 22.52 18.71 -6.42
C VAL A 636 21.83 19.47 -7.55
N GLN A 637 22.09 20.77 -7.64
CA GLN A 637 21.52 21.62 -8.69
C GLN A 637 22.02 21.22 -10.08
N ASN A 638 23.29 20.81 -10.20
CA ASN A 638 23.85 20.29 -11.43
C ASN A 638 23.15 18.99 -11.85
N GLN A 639 22.90 18.08 -10.90
CA GLN A 639 22.18 16.83 -11.19
C GLN A 639 20.76 17.06 -11.67
N LEU A 640 20.05 18.05 -11.13
CA LEU A 640 18.70 18.40 -11.60
C LEU A 640 18.72 19.02 -13.01
N ALA A 641 19.77 19.77 -13.36
CA ALA A 641 19.97 20.24 -14.72
C ALA A 641 20.22 19.08 -15.69
N PHE A 642 21.14 18.16 -15.35
CA PHE A 642 21.37 16.95 -16.14
C PHE A 642 20.14 16.04 -16.24
N PHE A 643 19.32 15.99 -15.19
CA PHE A 643 18.05 15.26 -15.19
C PHE A 643 17.10 15.77 -16.27
N ILE A 644 16.94 17.09 -16.41
CA ILE A 644 16.13 17.69 -17.47
C ILE A 644 16.73 17.37 -18.85
N LEU A 645 18.04 17.63 -19.00
CA LEU A 645 18.74 17.48 -20.27
C LEU A 645 18.65 16.05 -20.82
N ARG A 646 18.96 15.04 -19.98
CA ARG A 646 18.90 13.63 -20.40
C ARG A 646 17.49 13.16 -20.76
N ARG A 647 16.46 13.81 -20.20
CA ARG A 647 15.06 13.44 -20.41
C ARG A 647 14.50 14.00 -21.71
N ILE A 648 14.85 15.24 -22.05
CA ILE A 648 14.28 15.97 -23.18
C ILE A 648 15.16 15.83 -24.43
N GLU A 649 16.49 15.76 -24.31
CA GLU A 649 17.39 15.64 -25.46
C GLU A 649 17.09 14.37 -26.25
N THR A 650 16.89 14.49 -27.55
CA THR A 650 16.51 13.43 -28.47
C THR A 650 17.69 12.86 -29.24
N ASP A 651 18.77 13.64 -29.39
CA ASP A 651 20.01 13.18 -30.02
C ASP A 651 20.74 12.20 -29.08
N PRO A 652 20.95 10.93 -29.47
CA PRO A 652 21.58 9.93 -28.62
C PRO A 652 23.02 10.27 -28.22
N GLU A 653 23.82 10.86 -29.12
CA GLU A 653 25.22 11.17 -28.85
C GLU A 653 25.33 12.33 -27.87
N ILE A 654 24.47 13.34 -28.03
CA ILE A 654 24.42 14.47 -27.10
C ILE A 654 23.87 14.05 -25.74
N ARG A 655 22.82 13.22 -25.71
CA ARG A 655 22.28 12.66 -24.47
C ARG A 655 23.35 11.92 -23.67
N LYS A 656 24.21 11.16 -24.34
CA LYS A 656 25.33 10.43 -23.71
C LYS A 656 26.36 11.37 -23.05
N ILE A 657 26.58 12.56 -23.60
CA ILE A 657 27.43 13.59 -22.97
C ILE A 657 26.81 14.04 -21.64
N TYR A 658 25.49 14.29 -21.62
CA TYR A 658 24.78 14.69 -20.40
C TYR A 658 24.73 13.58 -19.35
N GLU A 659 24.54 12.32 -19.77
CA GLU A 659 24.64 11.15 -18.89
C GLU A 659 26.04 11.04 -18.28
N SER A 660 27.08 11.21 -19.08
CA SER A 660 28.47 11.16 -18.63
C SER A 660 28.78 12.28 -17.62
N GLY A 661 28.35 13.52 -17.90
CA GLY A 661 28.50 14.65 -16.98
C GLY A 661 27.76 14.45 -15.66
N SER A 662 26.56 13.84 -15.70
CA SER A 662 25.80 13.46 -14.50
C SER A 662 26.54 12.42 -13.65
N ILE A 663 27.12 11.39 -14.28
CA ILE A 663 27.90 10.35 -13.58
C ILE A 663 29.17 10.94 -12.99
N GLU A 664 29.88 11.79 -13.72
CA GLU A 664 31.10 12.46 -13.23
C GLU A 664 30.81 13.32 -12.00
N ALA A 665 29.77 14.16 -12.06
CA ALA A 665 29.33 14.97 -10.92
C ALA A 665 28.96 14.11 -9.70
N ALA A 666 28.37 12.92 -9.91
CA ALA A 666 28.05 11.99 -8.84
C ALA A 666 29.30 11.36 -8.21
N ARG A 667 30.28 10.99 -9.04
CA ARG A 667 31.55 10.39 -8.59
C ARG A 667 32.40 11.37 -7.80
N GLU A 668 32.50 12.62 -8.24
CA GLU A 668 33.20 13.66 -7.48
C GLU A 668 32.55 13.87 -6.11
N CYS A 669 31.23 13.82 -6.06
CA CYS A 669 30.49 13.89 -4.80
C CYS A 669 30.80 12.71 -3.87
N ALA A 670 30.89 11.49 -4.43
CA ALA A 670 31.26 10.29 -3.69
C ALA A 670 32.70 10.34 -3.16
N THR A 671 33.65 10.84 -3.95
CA THR A 671 35.05 11.01 -3.52
C THR A 671 35.15 12.02 -2.36
N PHE A 672 34.47 13.17 -2.50
CA PHE A 672 34.39 14.16 -1.42
C PHE A 672 33.82 13.55 -0.13
N PHE A 673 32.83 12.66 -0.25
CA PHE A 673 32.21 11.93 0.86
C PHE A 673 33.19 10.97 1.56
N ASP A 674 33.93 10.17 0.78
CA ASP A 674 34.88 9.17 1.29
C ASP A 674 36.07 9.82 2.02
N GLU A 675 36.61 10.92 1.49
CA GLU A 675 37.75 11.64 2.07
C GLU A 675 37.39 12.37 3.38
N ASN A 676 36.14 12.79 3.54
CA ASN A 676 35.68 13.62 4.67
C ASN A 676 34.89 12.84 5.73
N ARG A 677 35.04 11.51 5.77
CA ARG A 677 34.25 10.60 6.62
C ARG A 677 34.40 10.80 8.14
N LYS A 678 35.48 11.44 8.62
CA LYS A 678 35.87 11.43 10.06
C LYS A 678 35.96 12.79 10.81
N SER A 679 35.73 13.97 10.22
CA SER A 679 35.94 15.25 10.95
C SER A 679 34.81 16.32 10.91
N ILE A 680 34.06 16.41 12.02
CA ILE A 680 33.61 17.63 12.72
C ILE A 680 32.49 18.53 12.12
N ALA A 681 31.34 18.48 12.81
CA ALA A 681 30.34 19.50 13.18
C ALA A 681 29.60 20.39 12.16
N SER A 682 30.09 20.67 10.94
CA SER A 682 29.32 21.38 9.89
C SER A 682 28.88 20.47 8.72
N ARG A 683 29.12 19.15 8.86
CA ARG A 683 29.11 18.17 7.76
C ARG A 683 27.79 17.45 7.47
N GLU A 684 26.76 17.55 8.32
CA GLU A 684 25.50 16.80 8.10
C GLU A 684 24.72 17.28 6.87
N ALA A 685 24.63 18.60 6.64
CA ALA A 685 23.98 19.16 5.44
C ALA A 685 24.72 18.77 4.15
N ASN A 686 26.05 18.84 4.15
CA ASN A 686 26.86 18.44 2.98
C ASN A 686 26.79 16.93 2.70
N GLN A 687 26.68 16.08 3.73
CA GLN A 687 26.47 14.64 3.56
C GLN A 687 25.08 14.30 3.00
N LEU A 688 24.05 15.05 3.41
CA LEU A 688 22.69 14.91 2.91
C LEU A 688 22.61 15.30 1.43
N GLU A 689 23.17 16.46 1.08
CA GLU A 689 23.25 16.94 -0.31
C GLU A 689 24.09 16.02 -1.18
N GLY A 690 25.17 15.47 -0.64
CA GLY A 690 25.99 14.53 -1.39
C GLY A 690 25.29 13.21 -1.67
N SER A 691 24.55 12.69 -0.69
CA SER A 691 23.67 11.53 -0.84
C SER A 691 22.60 11.76 -1.93
N LEU A 692 22.02 12.96 -1.96
CA LEU A 692 21.04 13.37 -2.96
C LEU A 692 21.65 13.48 -4.37
N ALA A 693 22.85 14.04 -4.49
CA ALA A 693 23.54 14.14 -5.78
C ALA A 693 23.90 12.75 -6.36
N ILE A 694 24.29 11.79 -5.51
CA ILE A 694 24.49 10.39 -5.92
C ILE A 694 23.15 9.79 -6.39
N ALA A 695 22.08 9.98 -5.62
CA ALA A 695 20.75 9.46 -5.97
C ALA A 695 20.20 9.99 -7.30
N LEU A 696 20.35 11.29 -7.57
CA LEU A 696 19.79 11.93 -8.78
C LEU A 696 20.54 11.54 -10.07
N SER A 697 21.75 11.00 -9.96
CA SER A 697 22.52 10.49 -11.11
C SER A 697 21.81 9.36 -11.85
N GLY A 698 21.02 8.55 -11.15
CA GLY A 698 20.42 7.32 -11.70
C GLY A 698 21.42 6.19 -11.94
N ASP A 699 22.68 6.35 -11.52
CA ASP A 699 23.71 5.30 -11.57
C ASP A 699 23.43 4.27 -10.47
N LYS A 700 22.91 3.11 -10.87
CA LYS A 700 22.52 2.05 -9.94
C LYS A 700 23.70 1.50 -9.14
N GLU A 701 24.86 1.39 -9.75
CA GLU A 701 26.05 0.83 -9.09
C GLU A 701 26.55 1.80 -8.01
N LEU A 702 26.58 3.10 -8.33
CA LEU A 702 26.98 4.13 -7.38
C LEU A 702 25.95 4.27 -6.24
N ILE A 703 24.66 4.18 -6.55
CA ILE A 703 23.58 4.19 -5.54
C ILE A 703 23.69 2.98 -4.60
N GLU A 704 23.89 1.78 -5.14
CA GLU A 704 24.02 0.55 -4.35
C GLU A 704 25.25 0.61 -3.42
N LYS A 705 26.39 1.09 -3.93
CA LYS A 705 27.64 1.24 -3.17
C LYS A 705 27.45 2.13 -1.93
N HIS A 706 26.71 3.22 -2.04
CA HIS A 706 26.56 4.21 -0.96
C HIS A 706 25.25 4.09 -0.16
N LEU A 707 24.40 3.09 -0.44
CA LEU A 707 23.04 2.98 0.11
C LEU A 707 22.97 2.98 1.65
N GLN A 708 23.87 2.26 2.31
CA GLN A 708 23.92 2.19 3.77
C GLN A 708 24.27 3.56 4.39
N ASP A 709 25.21 4.27 3.78
CA ASP A 709 25.63 5.60 4.24
C ASP A 709 24.52 6.63 4.02
N MET A 710 23.85 6.58 2.87
CA MET A 710 22.67 7.43 2.60
C MET A 710 21.57 7.20 3.65
N ARG A 711 21.23 5.94 3.97
CA ARG A 711 20.24 5.59 5.02
C ARG A 711 20.61 6.19 6.38
N ARG A 712 21.87 6.03 6.78
CA ARG A 712 22.38 6.52 8.07
C ARG A 712 22.30 8.05 8.17
N VAL A 713 22.62 8.75 7.09
CA VAL A 713 22.59 10.21 7.02
C VAL A 713 21.15 10.73 7.05
N MET A 714 20.24 10.12 6.27
CA MET A 714 18.82 10.49 6.23
C MET A 714 18.10 10.33 7.58
N LEU A 715 18.34 9.22 8.30
CA LEU A 715 17.69 8.99 9.60
C LEU A 715 18.10 10.00 10.68
N LYS A 716 19.22 10.71 10.49
CA LYS A 716 19.72 11.74 11.40
C LYS A 716 19.24 13.15 11.06
N LEU A 717 18.36 13.32 10.08
CA LEU A 717 17.79 14.61 9.73
C LEU A 717 17.19 15.31 10.96
N ASP A 718 17.78 16.45 11.31
CA ASP A 718 17.28 17.32 12.37
C ASP A 718 16.04 18.10 11.89
N LEU A 719 14.87 17.63 12.34
CA LEU A 719 13.60 18.28 12.04
C LEU A 719 13.36 19.52 12.91
N THR A 720 14.18 19.74 13.94
CA THR A 720 14.08 20.91 14.81
C THR A 720 14.88 22.11 14.31
N ALA A 721 15.71 21.96 13.27
CA ALA A 721 16.51 23.05 12.71
C ALA A 721 15.67 24.28 12.30
N ARG A 722 16.30 25.45 12.27
CA ARG A 722 15.63 26.74 11.96
C ARG A 722 15.59 27.08 10.47
N GLY A 723 16.46 26.48 9.67
CA GLY A 723 16.53 26.62 8.22
C GLY A 723 16.23 25.30 7.51
N ILE A 724 15.77 25.34 6.28
CA ILE A 724 15.22 24.20 5.52
C ILE A 724 16.25 23.27 4.85
N ASN A 725 17.41 22.99 5.49
CA ASN A 725 18.59 22.28 4.94
C ASN A 725 18.32 21.36 3.73
N SER A 726 18.36 21.99 2.55
CA SER A 726 18.15 21.50 1.16
C SER A 726 16.91 20.62 0.96
N ILE A 727 15.76 21.25 1.22
CA ILE A 727 14.39 20.71 1.37
C ILE A 727 14.40 19.42 2.16
N ARG A 728 15.01 19.56 3.34
CA ARG A 728 15.43 18.54 4.31
C ARG A 728 15.63 17.19 3.65
N ALA A 729 16.70 17.27 2.85
CA ALA A 729 17.28 16.36 1.88
C ALA A 729 16.29 15.83 0.85
N LEU A 730 15.77 16.79 0.09
CA LEU A 730 14.74 16.75 -0.96
C LEU A 730 13.61 15.73 -0.74
N GLU A 731 12.97 15.91 0.42
CA GLU A 731 11.88 15.11 1.01
C GLU A 731 12.32 13.68 1.35
N CYS A 732 13.34 13.63 2.22
CA CYS A 732 14.09 12.47 2.74
C CYS A 732 14.42 11.41 1.66
N THR A 733 15.15 11.94 0.68
CA THR A 733 15.83 11.42 -0.52
C THR A 733 14.95 10.61 -1.47
N VAL A 734 14.23 11.37 -2.31
CA VAL A 734 13.34 11.00 -3.43
C VAL A 734 12.25 9.99 -3.05
N TRP A 735 11.62 10.37 -1.94
CA TRP A 735 10.72 9.63 -1.07
C TRP A 735 11.15 8.21 -0.67
N SER A 736 12.46 8.18 -0.34
CA SER A 736 13.33 7.12 0.16
C SER A 736 13.89 6.16 -0.90
N LEU A 737 14.13 6.69 -2.12
CA LEU A 737 14.66 6.06 -3.36
C LEU A 737 13.76 4.99 -3.97
N ARG A 738 12.54 5.42 -4.19
CA ARG A 738 11.42 4.57 -3.87
C ARG A 738 10.27 4.64 -4.86
N ARG A 739 9.24 3.84 -4.65
CA ARG A 739 8.86 2.92 -3.56
C ARG A 739 9.81 1.78 -3.10
N GLN A 740 10.89 1.45 -3.85
CA GLN A 740 12.32 1.09 -3.50
C GLN A 740 12.97 0.36 -4.65
N GLY A 741 12.72 0.90 -5.84
CA GLY A 741 13.34 0.47 -7.08
C GLY A 741 14.44 1.43 -7.53
N PHE A 742 15.02 2.22 -6.60
CA PHE A 742 16.21 3.10 -6.69
C PHE A 742 16.35 4.00 -7.94
N LEU A 743 15.24 4.09 -8.68
CA LEU A 743 14.69 5.14 -9.54
C LEU A 743 14.96 5.10 -11.06
N ALA A 744 13.87 4.97 -11.82
CA ALA A 744 13.26 5.97 -12.74
C ALA A 744 11.78 5.56 -12.94
N GLU A 745 10.75 6.36 -13.25
CA GLU A 745 10.47 7.81 -13.31
C GLU A 745 9.03 8.01 -12.78
N PRO A 746 8.64 9.24 -12.41
CA PRO A 746 7.32 9.68 -12.84
C PRO A 746 7.37 11.00 -13.59
N LEU A 747 6.87 10.90 -14.83
CA LEU A 747 5.82 11.71 -15.44
C LEU A 747 4.99 10.73 -16.30
N PRO A 748 3.74 11.00 -16.70
CA PRO A 748 3.27 10.44 -17.97
C PRO A 748 4.16 10.89 -19.14
#